data_AF-A0A925DA92-F1
#
_entry.id   AF-A0A925DA92-F1
#
_cell.length_a   1.000
_cell.length_b   1.000
_cell.length_c   1.000
_cell.angle_alpha   90.00
_cell.angle_beta   90.00
_cell.angle_gamma   90.00
#
_symmetry.space_group_name_H-M   'P 1'
#
loop_
_entity.id
_entity.type
_entity.pdbx_description
1 polymer ?
#
loop_
_entity_poly.entity_id
_entity_poly.type
_entity_poly.pdbx_seq_one_letter_code
_entity_poly.pdbx_strand_id
1 'polypeptide(L)'
;KGKSALVSTGRVERSQAILQSDTAQHVRLTVARGRERDDYPNSPMGAVALARQTFYDVDWYGKAWAAYKADNKLSRPERNEALAALAPYLGGEKPVIIDAANEQFFERADRFARELGLSIIIRGSGREYRRLDLVRASGRTIILPVNFPRPPKVGTVEESLDVSLEELMHWDHAPENPARLEKAGVTFALTTYGLKDAAAFLPNVRRAVERGLSADGALKAMTVTPAALVGAKNRLGSIAPGKAANLVVTDGDLFAKKTKILETWVDGRRHEHAPDPKTDVRGTWAVELGGADGRFAKAIVQLKGSTKSLHGTIRRDADGTDKKDEVKLAKVSLRESQLHLTFEGKSFGHEGVARLSVVVAFPPEGKKTWLGSVLWADGVQETVKAEQTAGPTAKDKEDEDEEDKTDEPDGDKSVVKELTIGEKKEEGTEGNKGNEGKKEGGKKKEPKPETPALYPVNYPLGDFGRMAIPEQPKVLAIKNATIWTSGPAGKIADATLLVQEGKITAVGKDVAIPEGAIVIDAAGKHLSPGIIDCHSHMATDGGVNEGTQAITAEVRIGDFVDANDITIYRQLAGGVTAANILHGSANPIGGQNQVIKLRWGLPGEELKFKEAPPGIKFALGENVKQSNWGEKFTTRYPQSRMGVEQIMRDALSAAKDYQKRHEKWAAEHTGLPPRKDLELDALAEVVAGKRWIHCHSYRQDEILALIRVCDDHKIRIGTLQHILEGYKVADAMAKHGAMGSSFSDWWAYKFEVWDSIPYNGSLMHKAGVVVSFNSDDHELARHLNHEAAKAVKYGGVPEEEALKFV
;
A
#
# COMPACT_ATOMS: atom_id res chain seq x y z
N LYS A 1 -8.29 -1.05 14.60
CA LYS A 1 -9.57 -0.88 13.85
C LYS A 1 -10.66 -1.70 14.59
N GLY A 2 -11.84 -1.88 13.99
CA GLY A 2 -12.90 -2.72 14.56
C GLY A 2 -12.81 -4.20 14.17
N LYS A 3 -13.87 -4.94 14.52
CA LYS A 3 -14.10 -6.35 14.18
C LYS A 3 -14.95 -6.47 12.92
N SER A 4 -14.78 -7.56 12.17
CA SER A 4 -15.67 -7.91 11.06
C SER A 4 -16.80 -8.84 11.52
N ALA A 5 -17.86 -8.87 10.71
CA ALA A 5 -19.00 -9.76 10.85
C ALA A 5 -19.27 -10.47 9.52
N LEU A 6 -19.81 -11.69 9.59
CA LEU A 6 -20.34 -12.41 8.45
C LEU A 6 -21.85 -12.18 8.39
N VAL A 7 -22.34 -11.74 7.23
CA VAL A 7 -23.76 -11.45 6.99
C VAL A 7 -24.28 -12.25 5.80
N SER A 8 -25.52 -12.73 5.90
CA SER A 8 -26.30 -13.25 4.77
C SER A 8 -26.99 -12.09 4.06
N THR A 9 -27.05 -12.16 2.73
CA THR A 9 -27.77 -11.19 1.88
C THR A 9 -29.26 -11.53 1.71
N GLY A 10 -29.74 -12.58 2.36
CA GLY A 10 -31.13 -13.00 2.30
C GLY A 10 -32.09 -11.98 2.92
N ARG A 11 -33.35 -11.96 2.46
CA ARG A 11 -34.45 -11.18 3.09
C ARG A 11 -34.85 -11.82 4.43
N VAL A 12 -34.13 -11.47 5.48
CA VAL A 12 -34.48 -11.73 6.88
C VAL A 12 -34.44 -10.41 7.66
N GLU A 13 -35.05 -10.36 8.84
CA GLU A 13 -34.88 -9.19 9.72
C GLU A 13 -33.38 -8.88 9.92
N ARG A 14 -33.01 -7.60 10.04
CA ARG A 14 -31.60 -7.17 10.08
C ARG A 14 -30.78 -7.88 11.17
N SER A 15 -31.40 -8.26 12.29
CA SER A 15 -30.77 -9.02 13.38
C SER A 15 -30.48 -10.48 13.01
N GLN A 16 -31.30 -11.09 12.15
CA GLN A 16 -31.16 -12.48 11.69
C GLN A 16 -30.20 -12.63 10.49
N ALA A 17 -29.86 -11.52 9.82
CA ALA A 17 -28.89 -11.51 8.73
C ALA A 17 -27.44 -11.73 9.21
N ILE A 18 -27.13 -11.44 10.47
CA ILE A 18 -25.79 -11.60 11.04
C ILE A 18 -25.58 -13.08 11.36
N LEU A 19 -24.75 -13.76 10.57
CA LEU A 19 -24.39 -15.17 10.78
C LEU A 19 -23.33 -15.31 11.87
N GLN A 20 -22.41 -14.35 11.97
CA GLN A 20 -21.38 -14.27 13.00
C GLN A 20 -20.96 -12.81 13.20
N SER A 21 -21.00 -12.31 14.43
CA SER A 21 -20.73 -10.89 14.75
C SER A 21 -19.26 -10.56 15.00
N ASP A 22 -18.40 -11.57 15.17
CA ASP A 22 -16.97 -11.42 15.46
C ASP A 22 -16.16 -12.49 14.71
N THR A 23 -15.83 -12.20 13.46
CA THR A 23 -15.06 -13.10 12.58
C THR A 23 -13.56 -12.85 12.66
N ALA A 24 -13.12 -11.59 12.56
CA ALA A 24 -11.72 -11.23 12.65
C ALA A 24 -11.52 -9.82 13.23
N GLN A 25 -10.40 -9.62 13.95
CA GLN A 25 -9.94 -8.29 14.34
C GLN A 25 -9.19 -7.64 13.18
N HIS A 26 -9.48 -6.39 12.87
CA HIS A 26 -8.69 -5.65 11.88
C HIS A 26 -7.62 -4.80 12.54
N VAL A 27 -6.39 -4.91 12.01
CA VAL A 27 -5.24 -4.11 12.42
C VAL A 27 -4.66 -3.42 11.19
N ARG A 28 -4.15 -2.21 11.39
CA ARG A 28 -3.44 -1.44 10.36
C ARG A 28 -2.10 -1.04 10.92
N LEU A 29 -1.03 -1.44 10.26
CA LEU A 29 0.36 -1.19 10.66
C LEU A 29 0.93 0.06 9.98
N THR A 30 0.08 1.06 9.78
CA THR A 30 0.43 2.34 9.14
C THR A 30 -0.64 3.39 9.43
N VAL A 31 -0.28 4.66 9.30
CA VAL A 31 -1.23 5.78 9.43
C VAL A 31 -2.16 5.88 8.21
N ALA A 32 -3.30 6.56 8.39
CA ALA A 32 -4.22 6.82 7.28
C ALA A 32 -3.64 7.90 6.34
N ARG A 33 -3.61 7.65 5.02
CA ARG A 33 -3.19 8.64 4.02
C ARG A 33 -4.18 9.82 4.01
N GLY A 34 -3.66 11.04 3.89
CA GLY A 34 -4.46 12.26 3.63
C GLY A 34 -5.08 12.95 4.85
N ARG A 35 -4.65 12.63 6.07
CA ARG A 35 -4.96 13.43 7.26
C ARG A 35 -3.65 13.74 7.98
N GLU A 36 -3.28 15.02 8.05
CA GLU A 36 -2.26 15.46 9.00
C GLU A 36 -2.76 15.09 10.41
N ARG A 37 -1.87 14.49 11.20
CA ARG A 37 -2.11 14.15 12.59
C ARG A 37 -1.07 14.87 13.42
N ASP A 38 -1.57 15.73 14.29
CA ASP A 38 -0.76 16.39 15.32
C ASP A 38 -0.51 15.45 16.51
N ASP A 39 -1.28 14.36 16.63
CA ASP A 39 -1.20 13.38 17.71
C ASP A 39 -0.49 12.08 17.33
N TYR A 40 0.12 11.45 18.34
CA TYR A 40 0.74 10.14 18.21
C TYR A 40 -0.28 9.04 17.90
N PRO A 41 0.02 8.11 16.97
CA PRO A 41 1.16 8.10 16.07
C PRO A 41 0.85 8.85 14.76
N ASN A 42 1.84 9.58 14.24
CA ASN A 42 1.76 10.22 12.93
C ASN A 42 2.69 9.60 11.86
N SER A 43 3.56 8.67 12.25
CA SER A 43 4.40 7.89 11.34
C SER A 43 3.94 6.42 11.24
N PRO A 44 4.26 5.72 10.14
CA PRO A 44 4.05 4.28 10.05
C PRO A 44 4.79 3.49 11.15
N MET A 45 5.98 3.94 11.54
CA MET A 45 6.77 3.35 12.63
C MET A 45 6.05 3.44 13.98
N GLY A 46 5.55 4.63 14.34
CA GLY A 46 4.73 4.82 15.54
C GLY A 46 3.46 3.98 15.51
N ALA A 47 2.81 3.83 14.35
CA ALA A 47 1.64 2.97 14.23
C ALA A 47 1.94 1.49 14.52
N VAL A 48 3.11 0.99 14.08
CA VAL A 48 3.58 -0.37 14.41
C VAL A 48 3.93 -0.48 15.89
N ALA A 49 4.65 0.49 16.44
CA ALA A 49 5.05 0.46 17.84
C ALA A 49 3.85 0.50 18.78
N LEU A 50 2.85 1.36 18.52
CA LEU A 50 1.59 1.39 19.26
C LEU A 50 0.85 0.05 19.18
N ALA A 51 0.72 -0.52 17.98
CA ALA A 51 0.08 -1.81 17.81
C ALA A 51 0.82 -2.91 18.59
N ARG A 52 2.16 -2.90 18.54
CA ARG A 52 3.01 -3.85 19.25
C ARG A 52 2.86 -3.71 20.77
N GLN A 53 2.96 -2.50 21.30
CA GLN A 53 2.76 -2.20 22.73
C GLN A 53 1.37 -2.66 23.18
N THR A 54 0.34 -2.42 22.36
CA THR A 54 -1.03 -2.85 22.67
C THR A 54 -1.11 -4.36 22.87
N PHE A 55 -0.49 -5.18 22.02
CA PHE A 55 -0.51 -6.64 22.19
C PHE A 55 0.34 -7.12 23.38
N TYR A 56 1.46 -6.46 23.69
CA TYR A 56 2.18 -6.72 24.94
C TYR A 56 1.35 -6.35 26.18
N ASP A 57 0.53 -5.30 26.10
CA ASP A 57 -0.40 -4.92 27.16
C ASP A 57 -1.52 -5.94 27.33
N VAL A 58 -2.02 -6.53 26.23
CA VAL A 58 -2.99 -7.64 26.29
C VAL A 58 -2.40 -8.86 27.00
N ASP A 59 -1.16 -9.23 26.67
CA ASP A 59 -0.44 -10.34 27.33
C ASP A 59 -0.27 -10.07 28.83
N TRP A 60 0.26 -8.89 29.18
CA TRP A 60 0.43 -8.47 30.56
C TRP A 60 -0.90 -8.46 31.33
N TYR A 61 -1.96 -7.92 30.72
CA TYR A 61 -3.29 -7.86 31.32
C TYR A 61 -3.80 -9.26 31.70
N GLY A 62 -3.65 -10.23 30.80
CA GLY A 62 -3.99 -11.63 31.07
C GLY A 62 -3.21 -12.21 32.25
N LYS A 63 -1.88 -12.00 32.26
CA LYS A 63 -0.98 -12.48 33.33
C LYS A 63 -1.27 -11.81 34.69
N ALA A 64 -1.52 -10.51 34.72
CA ALA A 64 -1.85 -9.78 35.94
C ALA A 64 -3.17 -10.26 36.55
N TRP A 65 -4.20 -10.46 35.74
CA TRP A 65 -5.47 -11.04 36.22
C TRP A 65 -5.33 -12.49 36.68
N ALA A 66 -4.50 -13.29 36.03
CA ALA A 66 -4.21 -14.65 36.47
C ALA A 66 -3.50 -14.64 37.84
N ALA A 67 -2.51 -13.77 38.04
CA ALA A 67 -1.81 -13.62 39.32
C ALA A 67 -2.75 -13.18 40.44
N TYR A 68 -3.60 -12.17 40.21
CA TYR A 68 -4.59 -11.72 41.20
C TYR A 68 -5.63 -12.80 41.54
N LYS A 69 -6.05 -13.62 40.57
CA LYS A 69 -6.97 -14.75 40.83
C LYS A 69 -6.29 -15.84 41.67
N ALA A 70 -4.99 -16.03 41.52
CA ALA A 70 -4.22 -17.00 42.28
C ALA A 70 -3.92 -16.51 43.72
N ASP A 71 -3.70 -15.20 43.90
CA ASP A 71 -3.51 -14.56 45.21
C ASP A 71 -4.34 -13.28 45.33
N ASN A 72 -5.43 -13.38 46.09
CA ASN A 72 -6.38 -12.28 46.31
C ASN A 72 -5.85 -11.18 47.26
N LYS A 73 -4.65 -11.34 47.82
CA LYS A 73 -3.96 -10.28 48.59
C LYS A 73 -3.28 -9.27 47.68
N LEU A 74 -3.03 -9.64 46.42
CA LEU A 74 -2.47 -8.72 45.43
C LEU A 74 -3.47 -7.61 45.10
N SER A 75 -2.94 -6.44 44.74
CA SER A 75 -3.77 -5.36 44.23
C SER A 75 -4.54 -5.82 42.99
N ARG A 76 -5.84 -5.56 42.97
CA ARG A 76 -6.70 -5.88 41.84
C ARG A 76 -6.24 -5.10 40.59
N PRO A 77 -5.95 -5.75 39.45
CA PRO A 77 -5.66 -5.05 38.21
C PRO A 77 -6.84 -4.18 37.76
N GLU A 78 -6.55 -3.01 37.18
CA GLU A 78 -7.57 -2.14 36.60
C GLU A 78 -8.32 -2.88 35.48
N ARG A 79 -9.64 -2.69 35.41
CA ARG A 79 -10.47 -3.32 34.37
C ARG A 79 -10.32 -2.55 33.06
N ASN A 80 -9.96 -3.25 31.99
CA ASN A 80 -9.86 -2.67 30.65
C ASN A 80 -10.57 -3.54 29.61
N GLU A 81 -11.72 -3.08 29.11
CA GLU A 81 -12.54 -3.81 28.13
C GLU A 81 -11.86 -3.94 26.76
N ALA A 82 -11.05 -2.96 26.37
CA ALA A 82 -10.36 -3.00 25.09
C ALA A 82 -9.28 -4.09 25.07
N LEU A 83 -8.49 -4.22 26.14
CA LEU A 83 -7.50 -5.29 26.27
C LEU A 83 -8.17 -6.67 26.38
N ALA A 84 -9.25 -6.76 27.17
CA ALA A 84 -10.03 -8.00 27.29
C ALA A 84 -10.62 -8.45 25.95
N ALA A 85 -11.12 -7.53 25.13
CA ALA A 85 -11.68 -7.82 23.82
C ALA A 85 -10.65 -8.33 22.80
N LEU A 86 -9.35 -8.05 23.02
CA LEU A 86 -8.25 -8.47 22.16
C LEU A 86 -7.60 -9.79 22.57
N ALA A 87 -7.84 -10.27 23.79
CA ALA A 87 -7.23 -11.50 24.32
C ALA A 87 -7.37 -12.74 23.41
N PRO A 88 -8.53 -13.01 22.76
CA PRO A 88 -8.68 -14.19 21.90
C PRO A 88 -7.77 -14.20 20.66
N TYR A 89 -7.26 -13.05 20.21
CA TYR A 89 -6.43 -12.98 19.00
C TYR A 89 -4.95 -13.25 19.28
N LEU A 90 -4.46 -12.96 20.49
CA LEU A 90 -3.05 -13.15 20.87
C LEU A 90 -2.66 -14.64 20.87
N GLY A 91 -3.59 -15.53 21.23
CA GLY A 91 -3.39 -16.98 21.21
C GLY A 91 -3.72 -17.67 19.88
N GLY A 92 -4.08 -16.90 18.84
CA GLY A 92 -4.44 -17.43 17.53
C GLY A 92 -5.80 -18.15 17.45
N GLU A 93 -6.64 -18.07 18.50
CA GLU A 93 -7.99 -18.66 18.50
C GLU A 93 -8.87 -18.03 17.41
N LYS A 94 -8.69 -16.72 17.18
CA LYS A 94 -9.36 -15.95 16.13
C LYS A 94 -8.34 -15.26 15.22
N PRO A 95 -8.65 -15.11 13.92
CA PRO A 95 -7.75 -14.47 12.98
C PRO A 95 -7.71 -12.95 13.15
N VAL A 96 -6.56 -12.37 12.81
CA VAL A 96 -6.38 -10.92 12.63
C VAL A 96 -6.19 -10.63 11.14
N ILE A 97 -6.91 -9.65 10.60
CA ILE A 97 -6.71 -9.17 9.23
C ILE A 97 -5.81 -7.95 9.27
N ILE A 98 -4.67 -8.03 8.56
CA ILE A 98 -3.72 -6.92 8.42
C ILE A 98 -3.67 -6.48 6.95
N ASP A 99 -3.76 -5.16 6.75
CA ASP A 99 -3.65 -4.56 5.41
C ASP A 99 -2.17 -4.47 4.98
N ALA A 100 -1.84 -4.98 3.80
CA ALA A 100 -0.54 -4.79 3.16
C ALA A 100 -0.69 -3.92 1.91
N ALA A 101 -0.04 -2.75 1.90
CA ALA A 101 -0.11 -1.80 0.78
C ALA A 101 0.85 -2.15 -0.37
N ASN A 102 1.89 -2.92 -0.09
CA ASN A 102 2.90 -3.41 -1.02
C ASN A 102 3.63 -4.63 -0.39
N GLU A 103 4.64 -5.16 -1.07
CA GLU A 103 5.46 -6.28 -0.63
C GLU A 103 6.21 -6.05 0.69
N GLN A 104 6.61 -4.80 1.00
CA GLN A 104 7.31 -4.47 2.24
C GLN A 104 6.36 -4.49 3.44
N PHE A 105 5.14 -3.97 3.26
CA PHE A 105 4.08 -4.06 4.26
C PHE A 105 3.63 -5.50 4.48
N PHE A 106 3.70 -6.36 3.47
CA PHE A 106 3.43 -7.80 3.62
C PHE A 106 4.45 -8.45 4.55
N GLU A 107 5.74 -8.27 4.29
CA GLU A 107 6.83 -8.78 5.13
C GLU A 107 6.74 -8.25 6.57
N ARG A 108 6.45 -6.95 6.72
CA ARG A 108 6.22 -6.29 8.02
C ARG A 108 5.05 -6.92 8.79
N ALA A 109 3.94 -7.20 8.11
CA ALA A 109 2.79 -7.86 8.72
C ALA A 109 3.10 -9.29 9.15
N ASP A 110 3.82 -10.07 8.33
CA ASP A 110 4.24 -11.42 8.70
C ASP A 110 5.18 -11.41 9.91
N ARG A 111 6.20 -10.54 9.91
CA ARG A 111 7.14 -10.38 11.03
C ARG A 111 6.42 -9.99 12.32
N PHE A 112 5.54 -9.00 12.24
CA PHE A 112 4.71 -8.55 13.38
C PHE A 112 3.88 -9.71 13.95
N ALA A 113 3.27 -10.51 13.07
CA ALA A 113 2.49 -11.66 13.49
C ALA A 113 3.34 -12.78 14.11
N ARG A 114 4.53 -13.07 13.57
CA ARG A 114 5.46 -14.06 14.15
C ARG A 114 5.97 -13.63 15.51
N GLU A 115 6.32 -12.35 15.68
CA GLU A 115 6.77 -11.78 16.95
C GLU A 115 5.73 -12.00 18.07
N LEU A 116 4.45 -11.81 17.74
CA LEU A 116 3.36 -11.80 18.71
C LEU A 116 2.54 -13.11 18.73
N GLY A 117 2.90 -14.11 17.94
CA GLY A 117 2.15 -15.38 17.86
C GLY A 117 0.76 -15.27 17.20
N LEU A 118 0.51 -14.25 16.39
CA LEU A 118 -0.81 -13.99 15.81
C LEU A 118 -1.11 -14.91 14.62
N SER A 119 -2.33 -15.43 14.58
CA SER A 119 -2.92 -16.03 13.39
C SER A 119 -3.44 -14.91 12.48
N ILE A 120 -2.74 -14.64 11.38
CA ILE A 120 -3.10 -13.52 10.49
C ILE A 120 -3.54 -13.95 9.10
N ILE A 121 -4.43 -13.13 8.53
CA ILE A 121 -4.80 -13.10 7.13
C ILE A 121 -4.33 -11.76 6.59
N ILE A 122 -3.63 -11.76 5.45
CA ILE A 122 -3.13 -10.53 4.85
C ILE A 122 -4.09 -10.07 3.76
N ARG A 123 -4.61 -8.83 3.86
CA ARG A 123 -5.27 -8.20 2.72
C ARG A 123 -4.19 -7.64 1.81
N GLY A 124 -3.98 -8.32 0.69
CA GLY A 124 -2.91 -8.05 -0.27
C GLY A 124 -3.08 -6.74 -1.03
N SER A 125 -2.02 -6.38 -1.75
CA SER A 125 -1.95 -5.18 -2.58
C SER A 125 -2.18 -5.45 -4.07
N GLY A 126 -2.18 -6.72 -4.50
CA GLY A 126 -2.18 -7.09 -5.92
C GLY A 126 -0.78 -7.03 -6.54
N ARG A 127 0.27 -6.99 -5.71
CA ARG A 127 1.70 -6.95 -6.11
C ARG A 127 2.51 -8.12 -5.56
N GLU A 128 1.85 -9.16 -5.08
CA GLU A 128 2.46 -10.31 -4.40
C GLU A 128 3.50 -11.01 -5.31
N TYR A 129 3.27 -11.02 -6.62
CA TYR A 129 4.22 -11.53 -7.62
C TYR A 129 5.62 -10.87 -7.56
N ARG A 130 5.76 -9.65 -7.00
CA ARG A 130 7.05 -8.94 -6.86
C ARG A 130 7.99 -9.56 -5.83
N ARG A 131 7.49 -10.44 -4.95
CA ARG A 131 8.28 -11.22 -3.98
C ARG A 131 7.56 -12.56 -3.71
N LEU A 132 7.27 -13.30 -4.77
CA LEU A 132 6.46 -14.52 -4.69
C LEU A 132 7.06 -15.58 -3.74
N ASP A 133 8.38 -15.73 -3.72
CA ASP A 133 9.06 -16.69 -2.84
C ASP A 133 8.90 -16.33 -1.36
N LEU A 134 8.98 -15.04 -0.99
CA LEU A 134 8.72 -14.59 0.37
C LEU A 134 7.25 -14.81 0.74
N VAL A 135 6.33 -14.48 -0.17
CA VAL A 135 4.89 -14.68 0.02
C VAL A 135 4.58 -16.16 0.26
N ARG A 136 5.17 -17.05 -0.53
CA ARG A 136 5.06 -18.50 -0.36
C ARG A 136 5.65 -18.97 0.96
N ALA A 137 6.87 -18.55 1.29
CA ALA A 137 7.57 -18.92 2.52
C ALA A 137 6.83 -18.44 3.78
N SER A 138 6.06 -17.36 3.68
CA SER A 138 5.27 -16.84 4.80
C SER A 138 4.19 -17.84 5.28
N GLY A 139 3.66 -18.67 4.39
CA GLY A 139 2.54 -19.57 4.65
C GLY A 139 1.22 -18.86 4.97
N ARG A 140 1.12 -17.53 4.76
CA ARG A 140 -0.08 -16.75 5.09
C ARG A 140 -1.14 -16.87 4.01
N THR A 141 -2.40 -16.81 4.43
CA THR A 141 -3.53 -16.70 3.51
C THR A 141 -3.75 -15.25 3.10
N ILE A 142 -4.04 -15.02 1.82
CA ILE A 142 -4.16 -13.69 1.23
C ILE A 142 -5.59 -13.39 0.80
N ILE A 143 -6.11 -12.23 1.17
CA ILE A 143 -7.30 -11.64 0.53
C ILE A 143 -6.79 -10.75 -0.60
N LEU A 144 -6.84 -11.26 -1.82
CA LEU A 144 -6.20 -10.72 -3.01
C LEU A 144 -7.15 -9.81 -3.82
N PRO A 145 -6.83 -8.52 -4.01
CA PRO A 145 -7.62 -7.65 -4.85
C PRO A 145 -7.44 -8.00 -6.33
N VAL A 146 -8.55 -8.00 -7.08
CA VAL A 146 -8.56 -8.08 -8.55
C VAL A 146 -8.66 -6.70 -9.20
N ASN A 147 -8.10 -5.68 -8.54
CA ASN A 147 -8.07 -4.30 -9.03
C ASN A 147 -6.85 -4.07 -9.93
N PHE A 148 -6.94 -4.54 -11.17
CA PHE A 148 -5.84 -4.41 -12.12
C PHE A 148 -5.71 -2.97 -12.65
N PRO A 149 -4.48 -2.47 -12.84
CA PRO A 149 -4.25 -1.15 -13.41
C PRO A 149 -4.80 -1.08 -14.86
N ARG A 150 -5.17 0.13 -15.27
CA ARG A 150 -5.54 0.41 -16.67
C ARG A 150 -4.28 0.44 -17.54
N PRO A 151 -4.40 0.22 -18.86
CA PRO A 151 -3.29 0.43 -19.79
C PRO A 151 -2.69 1.83 -19.61
N PRO A 152 -1.36 1.96 -19.40
CA PRO A 152 -0.68 3.24 -19.40
C PRO A 152 -0.85 3.97 -20.74
N LYS A 153 -0.81 5.30 -20.70
CA LYS A 153 -0.91 6.13 -21.90
C LYS A 153 0.45 6.20 -22.57
N VAL A 154 0.58 5.59 -23.73
CA VAL A 154 1.82 5.56 -24.53
C VAL A 154 1.51 5.89 -25.99
N GLY A 155 0.45 6.66 -26.24
CA GLY A 155 -0.04 6.97 -27.58
C GLY A 155 0.82 8.00 -28.30
N THR A 156 1.54 8.84 -27.55
CA THR A 156 2.50 9.81 -28.08
C THR A 156 3.86 9.67 -27.39
N VAL A 157 4.89 10.31 -27.95
CA VAL A 157 6.23 10.33 -27.35
C VAL A 157 6.19 11.00 -25.98
N GLU A 158 5.47 12.11 -25.85
CA GLU A 158 5.32 12.86 -24.60
C GLU A 158 4.65 12.00 -23.52
N GLU A 159 3.52 11.35 -23.86
CA GLU A 159 2.84 10.44 -22.92
C GLU A 159 3.74 9.27 -22.52
N SER A 160 4.57 8.77 -23.44
CA SER A 160 5.50 7.67 -23.15
C SER A 160 6.64 8.05 -22.20
N LEU A 161 7.05 9.32 -22.17
CA LEU A 161 8.10 9.81 -21.26
C LEU A 161 7.61 9.89 -19.81
N ASP A 162 6.30 10.00 -19.60
CA ASP A 162 5.66 10.04 -18.28
C ASP A 162 5.36 8.65 -17.70
N VAL A 163 5.60 7.58 -18.47
CA VAL A 163 5.32 6.20 -18.05
C VAL A 163 6.63 5.48 -17.73
N SER A 164 6.78 5.06 -16.48
CA SER A 164 7.93 4.27 -16.05
C SER A 164 7.84 2.80 -16.52
N LEU A 165 8.99 2.13 -16.65
CA LEU A 165 9.00 0.69 -16.93
C LEU A 165 8.34 -0.11 -15.79
N GLU A 166 8.45 0.34 -14.54
CA GLU A 166 7.76 -0.28 -13.40
C GLU A 166 6.24 -0.31 -13.61
N GLU A 167 5.65 0.79 -14.08
CA GLU A 167 4.21 0.90 -14.34
C GLU A 167 3.76 0.00 -15.50
N LEU A 168 4.55 -0.06 -16.58
CA LEU A 168 4.28 -0.97 -17.70
C LEU A 168 4.34 -2.43 -17.27
N MET A 169 5.40 -2.81 -16.53
CA MET A 169 5.54 -4.16 -16.00
C MET A 169 4.43 -4.50 -15.00
N HIS A 170 4.01 -3.55 -14.15
CA HIS A 170 2.90 -3.78 -13.23
C HIS A 170 1.57 -3.97 -13.98
N TRP A 171 1.34 -3.20 -15.04
CA TRP A 171 0.16 -3.36 -15.88
C TRP A 171 0.07 -4.74 -16.53
N ASP A 172 1.19 -5.25 -17.01
CA ASP A 172 1.26 -6.57 -17.64
C ASP A 172 1.17 -7.72 -16.63
N HIS A 173 1.86 -7.61 -15.49
CA HIS A 173 1.92 -8.68 -14.49
C HIS A 173 0.70 -8.78 -13.57
N ALA A 174 0.03 -7.68 -13.25
CA ALA A 174 -1.02 -7.68 -12.23
C ALA A 174 -2.17 -8.67 -12.51
N PRO A 175 -2.68 -8.82 -13.75
CA PRO A 175 -3.68 -9.84 -14.08
C PRO A 175 -3.21 -11.29 -13.90
N GLU A 176 -1.91 -11.56 -14.05
CA GLU A 176 -1.30 -12.89 -13.90
C GLU A 176 -0.99 -13.24 -12.44
N ASN A 177 -1.02 -12.26 -11.53
CA ASN A 177 -0.70 -12.45 -10.11
C ASN A 177 -1.49 -13.59 -9.43
N PRO A 178 -2.83 -13.74 -9.61
CA PRO A 178 -3.56 -14.87 -9.03
C PRO A 178 -3.06 -16.24 -9.52
N ALA A 179 -2.73 -16.35 -10.81
CA ALA A 179 -2.20 -17.57 -11.41
C ALA A 179 -0.84 -17.96 -10.81
N ARG A 180 0.03 -16.96 -10.61
CA ARG A 180 1.35 -17.14 -9.97
C ARG A 180 1.22 -17.62 -8.53
N LEU A 181 0.28 -17.07 -7.77
CA LEU A 181 0.01 -17.49 -6.40
C LEU A 181 -0.53 -18.92 -6.35
N GLU A 182 -1.47 -19.28 -7.23
CA GLU A 182 -1.97 -20.65 -7.35
C GLU A 182 -0.84 -21.63 -7.65
N LYS A 183 -0.03 -21.36 -8.67
CA LYS A 183 1.11 -22.20 -9.07
C LYS A 183 2.16 -22.35 -7.95
N ALA A 184 2.35 -21.33 -7.13
CA ALA A 184 3.23 -21.35 -5.97
C ALA A 184 2.63 -22.09 -4.75
N GLY A 185 1.36 -22.51 -4.81
CA GLY A 185 0.65 -23.16 -3.71
C GLY A 185 0.19 -22.21 -2.60
N VAL A 186 0.11 -20.91 -2.90
CA VAL A 186 -0.35 -19.89 -1.93
C VAL A 186 -1.87 -19.92 -1.86
N THR A 187 -2.41 -19.97 -0.64
CA THR A 187 -3.87 -19.92 -0.44
C THR A 187 -4.36 -18.48 -0.51
N PHE A 188 -5.36 -18.20 -1.35
CA PHE A 188 -5.95 -16.88 -1.45
C PHE A 188 -7.47 -16.89 -1.68
N ALA A 189 -8.11 -15.79 -1.29
CA ALA A 189 -9.49 -15.44 -1.61
C ALA A 189 -9.52 -14.12 -2.39
N LEU A 190 -10.45 -13.95 -3.32
CA LEU A 190 -10.55 -12.73 -4.14
C LEU A 190 -11.42 -11.66 -3.47
N THR A 191 -11.09 -10.38 -3.69
CA THR A 191 -11.86 -9.26 -3.12
C THR A 191 -12.11 -8.13 -4.12
N THR A 192 -13.21 -7.42 -3.91
CA THR A 192 -13.59 -6.18 -4.61
C THR A 192 -12.80 -4.95 -4.15
N TYR A 193 -11.97 -5.09 -3.10
CA TYR A 193 -11.20 -3.98 -2.55
C TYR A 193 -10.38 -3.24 -3.62
N GLY A 194 -10.50 -1.91 -3.64
CA GLY A 194 -9.78 -1.03 -4.57
C GLY A 194 -10.49 -0.79 -5.91
N LEU A 195 -11.49 -1.59 -6.27
CA LEU A 195 -12.29 -1.34 -7.47
C LEU A 195 -13.09 -0.04 -7.33
N LYS A 196 -13.06 0.80 -8.38
CA LYS A 196 -13.93 1.98 -8.48
C LYS A 196 -15.39 1.60 -8.80
N ASP A 197 -15.57 0.46 -9.47
CA ASP A 197 -16.85 -0.10 -9.84
C ASP A 197 -16.89 -1.58 -9.44
N ALA A 198 -17.83 -1.95 -8.57
CA ALA A 198 -17.98 -3.31 -8.10
C ALA A 198 -18.40 -4.28 -9.21
N ALA A 199 -19.05 -3.80 -10.28
CA ALA A 199 -19.43 -4.62 -11.43
C ALA A 199 -18.21 -5.15 -12.20
N ALA A 200 -17.04 -4.52 -12.05
CA ALA A 200 -15.80 -4.96 -12.68
C ALA A 200 -15.19 -6.23 -12.05
N PHE A 201 -15.73 -6.72 -10.92
CA PHE A 201 -15.17 -7.86 -10.20
C PHE A 201 -15.09 -9.12 -11.06
N LEU A 202 -16.24 -9.65 -11.53
CA LEU A 202 -16.26 -10.88 -12.33
C LEU A 202 -15.50 -10.73 -13.66
N PRO A 203 -15.61 -9.63 -14.42
CA PRO A 203 -14.74 -9.39 -15.58
C PRO A 203 -13.25 -9.47 -15.26
N ASN A 204 -12.80 -8.92 -14.13
CA ASN A 204 -11.39 -9.01 -13.74
C ASN A 204 -11.01 -10.43 -13.29
N VAL A 205 -11.90 -11.18 -12.64
CA VAL A 205 -11.66 -12.61 -12.35
C VAL A 205 -11.50 -13.41 -13.65
N ARG A 206 -12.37 -13.18 -14.64
CA ARG A 206 -12.26 -13.80 -15.98
C ARG A 206 -10.93 -13.45 -16.65
N ARG A 207 -10.52 -12.18 -16.58
CA ARG A 207 -9.22 -11.73 -17.08
C ARG A 207 -8.04 -12.46 -16.39
N ALA A 208 -8.14 -12.73 -15.09
CA ALA A 208 -7.12 -13.52 -14.38
C ALA A 208 -7.09 -14.98 -14.86
N VAL A 209 -8.25 -15.57 -15.17
CA VAL A 209 -8.36 -16.92 -15.76
C VAL A 209 -7.75 -16.96 -17.16
N GLU A 210 -8.03 -15.97 -18.00
CA GLU A 210 -7.38 -15.81 -19.31
C GLU A 210 -5.85 -15.65 -19.19
N ARG A 211 -5.38 -15.09 -18.07
CA ARG A 211 -3.96 -14.95 -17.71
C ARG A 211 -3.40 -16.14 -16.93
N GLY A 212 -4.08 -17.29 -16.94
CA GLY A 212 -3.55 -18.57 -16.49
C GLY A 212 -4.00 -19.04 -15.11
N LEU A 213 -4.89 -18.31 -14.42
CA LEU A 213 -5.53 -18.83 -13.21
C LEU A 213 -6.49 -19.95 -13.60
N SER A 214 -6.45 -21.09 -12.93
CA SER A 214 -7.40 -22.17 -13.25
C SER A 214 -8.83 -21.75 -12.90
N ALA A 215 -9.83 -22.18 -13.69
CA ALA A 215 -11.24 -21.95 -13.38
C ALA A 215 -11.63 -22.52 -12.00
N ASP A 216 -11.11 -23.69 -11.64
CA ASP A 216 -11.29 -24.29 -10.32
C ASP A 216 -10.67 -23.44 -9.20
N GLY A 217 -9.46 -22.91 -9.43
CA GLY A 217 -8.78 -21.99 -8.53
C GLY A 217 -9.55 -20.70 -8.30
N ALA A 218 -10.05 -20.10 -9.39
CA ALA A 218 -10.90 -18.92 -9.34
C ALA A 218 -12.19 -19.19 -8.56
N LEU A 219 -12.87 -20.31 -8.83
CA LEU A 219 -14.09 -20.70 -8.12
C LEU A 219 -13.82 -20.93 -6.64
N LYS A 220 -12.76 -21.66 -6.30
CA LYS A 220 -12.32 -21.93 -4.92
C LYS A 220 -12.01 -20.62 -4.17
N ALA A 221 -11.32 -19.68 -4.81
CA ALA A 221 -10.96 -18.39 -4.23
C ALA A 221 -12.16 -17.45 -4.03
N MET A 222 -13.28 -17.67 -4.74
CA MET A 222 -14.54 -16.95 -4.53
C MET A 222 -15.50 -17.64 -3.55
N THR A 223 -15.32 -18.95 -3.26
CA THR A 223 -16.31 -19.76 -2.53
C THR A 223 -15.71 -20.47 -1.30
N VAL A 224 -14.94 -21.54 -1.53
CA VAL A 224 -14.41 -22.44 -0.49
C VAL A 224 -13.44 -21.70 0.44
N THR A 225 -12.46 -20.98 -0.13
CA THR A 225 -11.44 -20.27 0.65
C THR A 225 -12.04 -19.20 1.55
N PRO A 226 -12.86 -18.24 1.07
CA PRO A 226 -13.46 -17.25 1.94
C PRO A 226 -14.38 -17.85 3.01
N ALA A 227 -15.12 -18.93 2.71
CA ALA A 227 -15.92 -19.64 3.71
C ALA A 227 -15.06 -20.27 4.82
N ALA A 228 -13.89 -20.82 4.47
CA ALA A 228 -12.94 -21.36 5.46
C ALA A 228 -12.31 -20.25 6.31
N LEU A 229 -11.94 -19.11 5.70
CA LEU A 229 -11.31 -17.97 6.39
C LEU A 229 -12.16 -17.41 7.53
N VAL A 230 -13.49 -17.41 7.36
CA VAL A 230 -14.45 -16.91 8.35
C VAL A 230 -15.05 -18.02 9.23
N GLY A 231 -14.52 -19.25 9.17
CA GLY A 231 -15.00 -20.37 9.99
C GLY A 231 -16.35 -20.96 9.56
N ALA A 232 -16.89 -20.58 8.39
CA ALA A 232 -18.21 -20.98 7.90
C ALA A 232 -18.19 -22.17 6.93
N LYS A 233 -17.08 -22.91 6.82
CA LYS A 233 -16.89 -24.02 5.86
C LYS A 233 -17.95 -25.12 5.94
N ASN A 234 -18.57 -25.32 7.10
CA ASN A 234 -19.60 -26.35 7.30
C ASN A 234 -20.97 -25.94 6.74
N ARG A 235 -21.19 -24.63 6.49
CA ARG A 235 -22.46 -24.09 6.00
C ARG A 235 -22.34 -23.52 4.58
N LEU A 236 -21.20 -22.94 4.25
CA LEU A 236 -20.98 -22.15 3.02
C LEU A 236 -19.84 -22.71 2.16
N GLY A 237 -19.71 -22.16 0.95
CA GLY A 237 -18.54 -22.31 0.09
C GLY A 237 -18.49 -23.57 -0.79
N SER A 238 -19.41 -24.52 -0.63
CA SER A 238 -19.54 -25.66 -1.56
C SER A 238 -20.98 -26.17 -1.62
N ILE A 239 -21.30 -26.93 -2.67
CA ILE A 239 -22.58 -27.61 -2.83
C ILE A 239 -22.41 -29.04 -2.30
N ALA A 240 -23.06 -29.34 -1.17
CA ALA A 240 -23.05 -30.66 -0.54
C ALA A 240 -24.29 -30.84 0.35
N PRO A 241 -24.74 -32.08 0.61
CA PRO A 241 -25.83 -32.35 1.54
C PRO A 241 -25.61 -31.68 2.90
N GLY A 242 -26.64 -31.01 3.44
CA GLY A 242 -26.61 -30.32 4.73
C GLY A 242 -26.05 -28.89 4.72
N LYS A 243 -25.51 -28.40 3.59
CA LYS A 243 -25.06 -27.00 3.44
C LYS A 243 -26.19 -26.07 3.02
N ALA A 244 -26.00 -24.77 3.25
CA ALA A 244 -26.96 -23.76 2.80
C ALA A 244 -26.98 -23.68 1.27
N ALA A 245 -28.19 -23.64 0.69
CA ALA A 245 -28.40 -23.54 -0.75
C ALA A 245 -28.15 -22.10 -1.25
N ASN A 246 -26.88 -21.70 -1.24
CA ASN A 246 -26.39 -20.47 -1.85
C ASN A 246 -25.84 -20.80 -3.24
N LEU A 247 -26.64 -20.56 -4.28
CA LEU A 247 -26.38 -21.04 -5.64
C LEU A 247 -26.37 -19.87 -6.63
N VAL A 248 -25.56 -19.99 -7.68
CA VAL A 248 -25.58 -19.07 -8.82
C VAL A 248 -25.87 -19.89 -10.06
N VAL A 249 -26.88 -19.49 -10.81
CA VAL A 249 -27.29 -20.14 -12.06
C VAL A 249 -26.87 -19.24 -13.22
N THR A 250 -26.13 -19.81 -14.17
CA THR A 250 -25.62 -19.12 -15.35
C THR A 250 -26.08 -19.80 -16.63
N ASP A 251 -26.11 -19.07 -17.73
CA ASP A 251 -26.44 -19.59 -19.09
C ASP A 251 -25.26 -20.30 -19.78
N GLY A 252 -24.11 -20.38 -19.12
CA GLY A 252 -22.90 -21.05 -19.59
C GLY A 252 -21.84 -21.14 -18.49
N ASP A 253 -20.60 -21.44 -18.86
CA ASP A 253 -19.46 -21.46 -17.92
C ASP A 253 -19.28 -20.07 -17.27
N LEU A 254 -19.27 -20.02 -15.94
CA LEU A 254 -19.15 -18.78 -15.17
C LEU A 254 -17.98 -17.89 -15.62
N PHE A 255 -16.87 -18.49 -16.08
CA PHE A 255 -15.67 -17.78 -16.48
C PHE A 255 -15.59 -17.45 -17.98
N ALA A 256 -16.58 -17.87 -18.79
CA ALA A 256 -16.66 -17.46 -20.19
C ALA A 256 -17.07 -15.98 -20.31
N LYS A 257 -16.48 -15.25 -21.26
CA LYS A 257 -16.65 -13.79 -21.43
C LYS A 257 -18.11 -13.33 -21.49
N LYS A 258 -18.96 -14.09 -22.17
CA LYS A 258 -20.36 -13.72 -22.47
C LYS A 258 -21.38 -14.30 -21.49
N THR A 259 -20.97 -15.12 -20.52
CA THR A 259 -21.90 -15.80 -19.63
C THR A 259 -22.59 -14.81 -18.69
N LYS A 260 -23.92 -14.92 -18.64
CA LYS A 260 -24.81 -14.11 -17.81
C LYS A 260 -25.22 -14.91 -16.56
N ILE A 261 -25.37 -14.20 -15.45
CA ILE A 261 -26.00 -14.76 -14.24
C ILE A 261 -27.51 -14.62 -14.43
N LEU A 262 -28.20 -15.75 -14.51
CA LEU A 262 -29.64 -15.81 -14.66
C LEU A 262 -30.32 -15.61 -13.31
N GLU A 263 -29.83 -16.33 -12.30
CA GLU A 263 -30.46 -16.41 -10.98
C GLU A 263 -29.42 -16.56 -9.87
N THR A 264 -29.82 -16.16 -8.67
CA THR A 264 -29.07 -16.43 -7.44
C THR A 264 -30.02 -16.96 -6.39
N TRP A 265 -29.60 -18.01 -5.70
CA TRP A 265 -30.33 -18.57 -4.58
C TRP A 265 -29.60 -18.20 -3.30
N VAL A 266 -30.32 -17.70 -2.30
CA VAL A 266 -29.75 -17.36 -0.99
C VAL A 266 -30.51 -18.11 0.09
N ASP A 267 -29.81 -18.98 0.83
CA ASP A 267 -30.40 -19.91 1.81
C ASP A 267 -31.63 -20.66 1.22
N GLY A 268 -31.57 -21.06 -0.06
CA GLY A 268 -32.65 -21.78 -0.75
C GLY A 268 -33.78 -20.91 -1.32
N ARG A 269 -33.68 -19.58 -1.25
CA ARG A 269 -34.66 -18.65 -1.84
C ARG A 269 -34.16 -18.11 -3.18
N ARG A 270 -34.97 -18.25 -4.23
CA ARG A 270 -34.67 -17.82 -5.59
C ARG A 270 -34.74 -16.30 -5.77
N HIS A 271 -33.76 -15.74 -6.46
CA HIS A 271 -33.72 -14.35 -6.93
C HIS A 271 -33.39 -14.35 -8.43
N GLU A 272 -34.34 -13.94 -9.25
CA GLU A 272 -34.19 -13.82 -10.71
C GLU A 272 -33.72 -12.41 -11.06
N HIS A 273 -32.69 -12.29 -11.92
CA HIS A 273 -32.10 -10.98 -12.28
C HIS A 273 -32.54 -10.47 -13.64
N ALA A 274 -33.00 -11.37 -14.53
CA ALA A 274 -33.53 -11.03 -15.84
C ALA A 274 -34.80 -11.88 -16.10
N PRO A 275 -35.93 -11.57 -15.44
CA PRO A 275 -37.18 -12.22 -15.81
C PRO A 275 -37.48 -11.86 -17.26
N ASP A 276 -37.77 -12.85 -18.10
CA ASP A 276 -38.26 -12.55 -19.44
C ASP A 276 -39.49 -11.64 -19.32
N PRO A 277 -39.60 -10.57 -20.12
CA PRO A 277 -40.81 -9.78 -20.17
C PRO A 277 -41.96 -10.74 -20.43
N LYS A 278 -42.88 -10.89 -19.47
CA LYS A 278 -44.05 -11.78 -19.61
C LYS A 278 -44.99 -11.37 -20.75
N THR A 279 -44.62 -10.35 -21.52
CA THR A 279 -45.48 -9.55 -22.35
C THR A 279 -44.74 -9.11 -23.61
N ASP A 280 -45.12 -9.68 -24.75
CA ASP A 280 -44.65 -9.24 -26.06
C ASP A 280 -45.53 -8.10 -26.60
N VAL A 281 -44.95 -6.92 -26.78
CA VAL A 281 -45.62 -5.71 -27.31
C VAL A 281 -45.25 -5.40 -28.76
N ARG A 282 -44.49 -6.28 -29.43
CA ARG A 282 -44.07 -6.08 -30.83
C ARG A 282 -45.24 -6.20 -31.79
N GLY A 283 -45.08 -5.58 -32.95
CA GLY A 283 -46.10 -5.50 -33.99
C GLY A 283 -46.59 -4.07 -34.25
N THR A 284 -47.72 -3.96 -34.93
CA THR A 284 -48.29 -2.68 -35.37
C THR A 284 -49.48 -2.31 -34.50
N TRP A 285 -49.51 -1.07 -34.05
CA TRP A 285 -50.51 -0.50 -33.16
C TRP A 285 -51.17 0.70 -33.81
N ALA A 286 -52.49 0.70 -33.87
CA ALA A 286 -53.25 1.91 -34.20
C ALA A 286 -53.47 2.70 -32.92
N VAL A 287 -52.93 3.92 -32.87
CA VAL A 287 -52.92 4.81 -31.71
C VAL A 287 -53.82 6.01 -31.99
N GLU A 288 -54.73 6.30 -31.09
CA GLU A 288 -55.57 7.48 -31.08
C GLU A 288 -55.08 8.44 -29.99
N LEU A 289 -54.67 9.63 -30.40
CA LEU A 289 -54.27 10.74 -29.53
C LEU A 289 -55.48 11.69 -29.42
N GLY A 290 -56.08 11.77 -28.24
CA GLY A 290 -57.27 12.60 -27.99
C GLY A 290 -56.90 13.95 -27.37
N GLY A 291 -57.17 15.03 -28.11
CA GLY A 291 -57.03 16.40 -27.64
C GLY A 291 -58.19 16.87 -26.76
N ALA A 292 -57.97 17.91 -25.95
CA ALA A 292 -58.99 18.48 -25.05
C ALA A 292 -60.20 19.12 -25.78
N ASP A 293 -60.13 19.27 -27.11
CA ASP A 293 -61.15 19.82 -28.00
C ASP A 293 -62.04 18.75 -28.68
N GLY A 294 -61.82 17.46 -28.36
CA GLY A 294 -62.60 16.35 -28.90
C GLY A 294 -62.19 15.87 -30.30
N ARG A 295 -61.08 16.38 -30.85
CA ARG A 295 -60.48 15.89 -32.11
C ARG A 295 -59.45 14.80 -31.81
N PHE A 296 -59.50 13.70 -32.56
CA PHE A 296 -58.57 12.58 -32.44
C PHE A 296 -57.60 12.55 -33.61
N ALA A 297 -56.29 12.60 -33.32
CA ALA A 297 -55.26 12.31 -34.30
C ALA A 297 -54.97 10.80 -34.29
N LYS A 298 -55.12 10.15 -35.44
CA LYS A 298 -54.75 8.74 -35.61
C LYS A 298 -53.27 8.64 -35.97
N ALA A 299 -52.59 7.69 -35.35
CA ALA A 299 -51.19 7.39 -35.56
C ALA A 299 -50.99 5.88 -35.61
N ILE A 300 -49.93 5.45 -36.29
CA ILE A 300 -49.52 4.05 -36.34
C ILE A 300 -48.14 3.95 -35.71
N VAL A 301 -48.02 3.11 -34.69
CA VAL A 301 -46.76 2.77 -34.03
C VAL A 301 -46.36 1.35 -34.43
N GLN A 302 -45.15 1.19 -34.96
CA GLN A 302 -44.58 -0.11 -35.27
C GLN A 302 -43.42 -0.40 -34.31
N LEU A 303 -43.51 -1.49 -33.55
CA LEU A 303 -42.49 -1.94 -32.61
C LEU A 303 -41.86 -3.25 -33.09
N LYS A 304 -40.52 -3.29 -33.09
CA LYS A 304 -39.67 -4.39 -33.56
C LYS A 304 -38.47 -4.58 -32.60
N GLY A 305 -37.62 -5.55 -32.90
CA GLY A 305 -36.45 -5.94 -32.09
C GLY A 305 -36.76 -7.12 -31.16
N SER A 306 -35.92 -7.33 -30.15
CA SER A 306 -36.16 -8.35 -29.11
C SER A 306 -37.14 -7.86 -28.04
N THR A 307 -37.71 -8.79 -27.27
CA THR A 307 -38.54 -8.42 -26.10
C THR A 307 -37.79 -7.58 -25.05
N LYS A 308 -36.45 -7.63 -25.06
CA LYS A 308 -35.55 -6.89 -24.14
C LYS A 308 -35.02 -5.57 -24.73
N SER A 309 -34.93 -5.46 -26.06
CA SER A 309 -34.42 -4.30 -26.79
C SER A 309 -35.38 -3.91 -27.91
N LEU A 310 -36.43 -3.16 -27.55
CA LEU A 310 -37.44 -2.72 -28.51
C LEU A 310 -36.99 -1.45 -29.23
N HIS A 311 -37.27 -1.37 -30.52
CA HIS A 311 -37.16 -0.14 -31.30
C HIS A 311 -38.35 -0.01 -32.24
N GLY A 312 -38.60 1.19 -32.76
CA GLY A 312 -39.78 1.37 -33.59
C GLY A 312 -39.91 2.73 -34.22
N THR A 313 -41.04 2.91 -34.91
CA THR A 313 -41.40 4.15 -35.58
C THR A 313 -42.84 4.53 -35.24
N ILE A 314 -43.12 5.82 -35.30
CA ILE A 314 -44.46 6.39 -35.17
C ILE A 314 -44.73 7.30 -36.36
N ARG A 315 -45.91 7.19 -36.95
CA ARG A 315 -46.36 8.05 -38.07
C ARG A 315 -47.81 8.44 -37.89
N ARG A 316 -48.23 9.59 -38.45
CA ARG A 316 -49.65 9.95 -38.54
C ARG A 316 -50.36 9.06 -39.56
N ASP A 317 -51.62 8.75 -39.29
CA ASP A 317 -52.50 8.02 -40.19
C ASP A 317 -53.41 9.03 -40.90
N ALA A 318 -52.87 9.65 -41.96
CA ALA A 318 -53.62 10.47 -42.90
C ALA A 318 -53.76 9.65 -44.19
N ASP A 319 -54.99 9.25 -44.51
CA ASP A 319 -55.46 8.59 -45.74
C ASP A 319 -54.35 7.95 -46.61
N GLY A 320 -53.90 6.77 -46.17
CA GLY A 320 -53.22 5.71 -46.92
C GLY A 320 -52.29 6.11 -48.08
N THR A 321 -50.98 6.13 -47.81
CA THR A 321 -49.86 5.41 -48.51
C THR A 321 -48.51 6.16 -48.52
N ASP A 322 -48.40 7.38 -47.99
CA ASP A 322 -47.11 8.09 -47.93
C ASP A 322 -46.32 7.83 -46.63
N LYS A 323 -45.11 7.28 -46.75
CA LYS A 323 -44.12 7.09 -45.64
C LYS A 323 -43.42 8.39 -45.21
N LYS A 324 -43.85 9.55 -45.73
CA LYS A 324 -43.11 10.82 -45.60
C LYS A 324 -43.06 11.38 -44.17
N ASP A 325 -43.98 10.98 -43.29
CA ASP A 325 -44.08 11.48 -41.91
C ASP A 325 -43.67 10.46 -40.84
N GLU A 326 -42.87 9.46 -41.19
CA GLU A 326 -42.39 8.42 -40.26
C GLU A 326 -41.25 8.94 -39.37
N VAL A 327 -41.50 8.96 -38.05
CA VAL A 327 -40.55 9.40 -37.03
C VAL A 327 -39.99 8.18 -36.31
N LYS A 328 -38.66 8.07 -36.24
CA LYS A 328 -38.00 7.05 -35.41
C LYS A 328 -38.22 7.37 -33.93
N LEU A 329 -38.57 6.34 -33.16
CA LEU A 329 -38.66 6.45 -31.71
C LEU A 329 -37.23 6.59 -31.15
N ALA A 330 -36.98 7.68 -30.43
CA ALA A 330 -35.69 7.97 -29.81
C ALA A 330 -35.42 7.10 -28.58
N LYS A 331 -36.48 6.65 -27.90
CA LYS A 331 -36.39 5.71 -26.77
C LYS A 331 -37.68 4.91 -26.71
N VAL A 332 -37.52 3.60 -26.54
CA VAL A 332 -38.62 2.65 -26.27
C VAL A 332 -38.20 1.86 -25.03
N SER A 333 -39.05 1.84 -24.01
CA SER A 333 -38.79 1.02 -22.83
C SER A 333 -40.07 0.39 -22.33
N LEU A 334 -40.04 -0.91 -22.12
CA LEU A 334 -41.10 -1.68 -21.49
C LEU A 334 -40.65 -2.07 -20.08
N ARG A 335 -41.40 -1.67 -19.06
CA ARG A 335 -41.22 -2.14 -17.68
C ARG A 335 -42.54 -2.73 -17.21
N GLU A 336 -42.53 -4.03 -16.90
CA GLU A 336 -43.74 -4.81 -16.57
C GLU A 336 -44.81 -4.71 -17.67
N SER A 337 -45.82 -3.86 -17.49
CA SER A 337 -46.88 -3.60 -18.47
C SER A 337 -46.96 -2.11 -18.87
N GLN A 338 -45.96 -1.31 -18.52
CA GLN A 338 -45.85 0.10 -18.90
C GLN A 338 -44.88 0.29 -20.05
N LEU A 339 -45.38 0.83 -21.15
CA LEU A 339 -44.61 1.17 -22.33
C LEU A 339 -44.40 2.68 -22.39
N HIS A 340 -43.12 3.08 -22.43
CA HIS A 340 -42.73 4.47 -22.62
C HIS A 340 -42.03 4.65 -23.95
N LEU A 341 -42.52 5.59 -24.76
CA LEU A 341 -41.99 5.94 -26.07
C LEU A 341 -41.64 7.44 -26.08
N THR A 342 -40.50 7.80 -26.65
CA THR A 342 -40.16 9.21 -26.92
C THR A 342 -39.87 9.43 -28.39
N PHE A 343 -40.40 10.50 -28.97
CA PHE A 343 -40.23 10.82 -30.38
C PHE A 343 -40.28 12.32 -30.62
N GLU A 344 -39.84 12.76 -31.81
CA GLU A 344 -39.88 14.17 -32.20
C GLU A 344 -41.32 14.57 -32.56
N GLY A 345 -41.86 15.59 -31.88
CA GLY A 345 -43.25 16.02 -32.02
C GLY A 345 -43.55 16.82 -33.28
N LYS A 346 -42.53 17.19 -34.07
CA LYS A 346 -42.66 18.11 -35.21
C LYS A 346 -43.65 17.61 -36.26
N SER A 347 -43.60 16.32 -36.59
CA SER A 347 -44.57 15.67 -37.51
C SER A 347 -45.99 15.61 -36.93
N PHE A 348 -46.12 15.85 -35.63
CA PHE A 348 -47.37 15.96 -34.90
C PHE A 348 -47.80 17.41 -34.62
N GLY A 349 -47.12 18.41 -35.20
CA GLY A 349 -47.48 19.82 -35.05
C GLY A 349 -47.04 20.45 -33.72
N HIS A 350 -46.24 19.75 -32.91
CA HIS A 350 -45.66 20.27 -31.68
C HIS A 350 -44.13 20.38 -31.83
N GLU A 351 -43.52 21.51 -31.46
CA GLU A 351 -42.06 21.59 -31.42
C GLU A 351 -41.52 20.85 -30.19
N GLY A 352 -40.37 20.15 -30.34
CA GLY A 352 -39.71 19.45 -29.25
C GLY A 352 -40.04 17.95 -29.14
N VAL A 353 -39.59 17.32 -28.04
CA VAL A 353 -39.70 15.86 -27.83
C VAL A 353 -40.99 15.52 -27.08
N ALA A 354 -41.81 14.67 -27.67
CA ALA A 354 -43.00 14.11 -27.05
C ALA A 354 -42.66 12.86 -26.23
N ARG A 355 -43.35 12.67 -25.09
CA ARG A 355 -43.23 11.49 -24.22
C ARG A 355 -44.57 10.80 -24.08
N LEU A 356 -44.70 9.63 -24.70
CA LEU A 356 -45.86 8.78 -24.60
C LEU A 356 -45.64 7.74 -23.50
N SER A 357 -46.57 7.67 -22.54
CA SER A 357 -46.56 6.69 -21.45
C SER A 357 -47.90 5.97 -21.41
N VAL A 358 -47.90 4.66 -21.63
CA VAL A 358 -49.12 3.85 -21.69
C VAL A 358 -48.99 2.57 -20.88
N VAL A 359 -50.11 2.12 -20.33
CA VAL A 359 -50.27 0.79 -19.74
C VAL A 359 -50.87 -0.12 -20.81
N VAL A 360 -50.27 -1.28 -21.02
CA VAL A 360 -50.76 -2.31 -21.93
C VAL A 360 -51.69 -3.24 -21.17
N ALA A 361 -52.94 -3.36 -21.62
CA ALA A 361 -53.95 -4.23 -21.03
C ALA A 361 -54.17 -5.48 -21.90
N PHE A 362 -54.34 -6.64 -21.25
CA PHE A 362 -54.51 -7.95 -21.88
C PHE A 362 -55.86 -8.56 -21.49
N PRO A 363 -56.92 -8.37 -22.28
CA PRO A 363 -58.14 -9.14 -22.11
C PRO A 363 -57.90 -10.62 -22.49
N PRO A 364 -58.48 -11.61 -21.77
CA PRO A 364 -58.31 -13.04 -22.03
C PRO A 364 -58.71 -13.48 -23.45
N GLU A 365 -59.68 -12.78 -24.04
CA GLU A 365 -60.04 -12.88 -25.45
C GLU A 365 -60.30 -11.45 -25.97
N GLY A 366 -59.47 -10.98 -26.89
CA GLY A 366 -59.56 -9.64 -27.45
C GLY A 366 -58.23 -9.13 -27.99
N LYS A 367 -58.25 -8.03 -28.75
CA LYS A 367 -57.03 -7.36 -29.22
C LYS A 367 -56.38 -6.62 -28.06
N LYS A 368 -55.04 -6.63 -28.00
CA LYS A 368 -54.27 -5.92 -26.97
C LYS A 368 -54.50 -4.41 -27.11
N THR A 369 -54.63 -3.71 -25.98
CA THR A 369 -54.89 -2.26 -25.98
C THR A 369 -53.89 -1.47 -25.14
N TRP A 370 -53.57 -0.25 -25.54
CA TRP A 370 -52.85 0.74 -24.74
C TRP A 370 -53.81 1.76 -24.16
N LEU A 371 -53.58 2.15 -22.91
CA LEU A 371 -54.25 3.26 -22.26
C LEU A 371 -53.22 4.12 -21.54
N GLY A 372 -53.22 5.43 -21.79
CA GLY A 372 -52.31 6.33 -21.10
C GLY A 372 -52.36 7.75 -21.64
N SER A 373 -51.22 8.40 -21.71
CA SER A 373 -51.14 9.79 -22.16
C SER A 373 -49.83 10.10 -22.88
N VAL A 374 -49.88 11.06 -23.80
CA VAL A 374 -48.70 11.72 -24.37
C VAL A 374 -48.55 13.08 -23.72
N LEU A 375 -47.32 13.41 -23.33
CA LEU A 375 -46.90 14.72 -22.87
C LEU A 375 -46.05 15.38 -23.96
N TRP A 376 -46.53 16.49 -24.49
CA TRP A 376 -45.84 17.31 -25.47
C TRP A 376 -44.85 18.26 -24.79
N ALA A 377 -43.87 18.78 -25.54
CA ALA A 377 -42.81 19.61 -24.96
C ALA A 377 -43.29 21.01 -24.54
N ASP A 378 -44.43 21.45 -25.05
CA ASP A 378 -45.15 22.66 -24.63
C ASP A 378 -45.93 22.48 -23.31
N GLY A 379 -45.92 21.28 -22.74
CA GLY A 379 -46.60 20.93 -21.49
C GLY A 379 -48.03 20.43 -21.66
N VAL A 380 -48.55 20.38 -22.89
CA VAL A 380 -49.89 19.83 -23.17
C VAL A 380 -49.86 18.31 -22.96
N GLN A 381 -50.85 17.78 -22.22
CA GLN A 381 -51.02 16.35 -22.00
C GLN A 381 -52.32 15.88 -22.67
N GLU A 382 -52.21 14.85 -23.51
CA GLU A 382 -53.35 14.28 -24.24
C GLU A 382 -53.52 12.81 -23.88
N THR A 383 -54.77 12.35 -23.87
CA THR A 383 -55.07 10.93 -23.59
C THR A 383 -54.78 10.07 -24.80
N VAL A 384 -54.26 8.88 -24.56
CA VAL A 384 -53.88 7.94 -25.62
C VAL A 384 -54.58 6.62 -25.42
N LYS A 385 -55.21 6.15 -26.49
CA LYS A 385 -55.74 4.80 -26.62
C LYS A 385 -55.08 4.14 -27.81
N ALA A 386 -54.71 2.88 -27.72
CA ALA A 386 -54.26 2.15 -28.89
C ALA A 386 -54.81 0.73 -28.91
N GLU A 387 -54.86 0.14 -30.10
CA GLU A 387 -55.26 -1.24 -30.32
C GLU A 387 -54.27 -1.91 -31.28
N GLN A 388 -53.86 -3.14 -30.97
CA GLN A 388 -52.94 -3.87 -31.83
C GLN A 388 -53.66 -4.30 -33.12
N THR A 389 -53.11 -3.88 -34.26
CA THR A 389 -53.66 -4.19 -35.59
C THR A 389 -52.95 -5.35 -36.27
N ALA A 390 -51.68 -5.62 -35.91
CA ALA A 390 -50.94 -6.80 -36.33
C ALA A 390 -49.91 -7.22 -35.27
N GLY A 391 -49.75 -8.53 -35.06
CA GLY A 391 -48.67 -9.09 -34.23
C GLY A 391 -47.29 -9.02 -34.92
N PRO A 392 -46.21 -9.47 -34.24
CA PRO A 392 -44.88 -9.54 -34.84
C PRO A 392 -44.86 -10.47 -36.05
N THR A 393 -44.17 -10.09 -37.13
CA THR A 393 -44.04 -10.90 -38.34
C THR A 393 -43.04 -12.06 -38.14
N ALA A 394 -43.05 -13.07 -39.01
CA ALA A 394 -42.10 -14.19 -38.93
C ALA A 394 -40.62 -13.72 -38.98
N LYS A 395 -40.35 -12.65 -39.74
CA LYS A 395 -39.04 -12.00 -39.82
C LYS A 395 -38.65 -11.27 -38.52
N ASP A 396 -39.61 -10.62 -37.86
CA ASP A 396 -39.38 -9.97 -36.55
C ASP A 396 -39.10 -10.98 -35.43
N LYS A 397 -39.45 -12.27 -35.62
CA LYS A 397 -39.12 -13.37 -34.71
C LYS A 397 -37.75 -14.00 -35.01
N GLU A 398 -37.32 -14.03 -36.27
CA GLU A 398 -35.97 -14.48 -36.65
C GLU A 398 -34.89 -13.46 -36.24
N ASP A 399 -35.18 -12.16 -36.37
CA ASP A 399 -34.28 -11.07 -35.93
C ASP A 399 -34.03 -11.11 -34.39
N GLU A 400 -34.97 -11.64 -33.59
CA GLU A 400 -34.81 -11.85 -32.13
C GLU A 400 -33.69 -12.87 -31.81
N ASP A 401 -33.59 -13.96 -32.59
CA ASP A 401 -32.58 -15.01 -32.40
C ASP A 401 -31.15 -14.57 -32.81
N GLU A 402 -31.01 -13.51 -33.61
CA GLU A 402 -29.74 -12.86 -33.95
C GLU A 402 -29.37 -11.72 -32.99
N GLU A 403 -30.32 -10.87 -32.58
CA GLU A 403 -30.06 -9.75 -31.67
C GLU A 403 -29.72 -10.21 -30.23
N ASP A 404 -30.37 -11.26 -29.70
CA ASP A 404 -30.06 -11.81 -28.36
C ASP A 404 -28.61 -12.33 -28.24
N LYS A 405 -27.93 -12.59 -29.37
CA LYS A 405 -26.51 -12.97 -29.45
C LYS A 405 -25.55 -11.78 -29.43
N THR A 406 -26.04 -10.55 -29.58
CA THR A 406 -25.22 -9.33 -29.77
C THR A 406 -25.43 -8.22 -28.73
N ASP A 407 -26.44 -8.32 -27.87
CA ASP A 407 -26.73 -7.30 -26.85
C ASP A 407 -25.70 -7.26 -25.69
N GLU A 408 -24.77 -6.30 -25.76
CA GLU A 408 -24.06 -5.72 -24.61
C GLU A 408 -24.98 -4.65 -23.94
N PRO A 409 -25.12 -4.60 -22.60
CA PRO A 409 -25.92 -3.55 -21.97
C PRO A 409 -25.12 -2.25 -21.81
N ASP A 410 -25.66 -1.15 -22.34
CA ASP A 410 -25.32 0.20 -21.91
C ASP A 410 -25.80 0.40 -20.46
N GLY A 411 -24.88 0.73 -19.56
CA GLY A 411 -25.16 0.94 -18.14
C GLY A 411 -26.15 2.09 -17.91
N ASP A 412 -27.18 1.81 -17.11
CA ASP A 412 -28.19 2.75 -16.65
C ASP A 412 -27.55 3.91 -15.85
N LYS A 413 -27.28 5.03 -16.53
CA LYS A 413 -26.96 6.31 -15.89
C LYS A 413 -28.25 7.06 -15.60
N SER A 414 -28.92 6.73 -14.51
CA SER A 414 -29.91 7.62 -13.89
C SER A 414 -29.19 8.66 -13.03
N VAL A 415 -29.11 9.88 -13.56
CA VAL A 415 -28.62 11.06 -12.84
C VAL A 415 -29.71 11.52 -11.88
N VAL A 416 -29.52 11.33 -10.58
CA VAL A 416 -30.23 12.09 -9.55
C VAL A 416 -29.52 13.44 -9.44
N LYS A 417 -30.15 14.49 -9.96
CA LYS A 417 -29.71 15.87 -9.77
C LYS A 417 -30.57 16.45 -8.63
N GLU A 418 -30.10 16.35 -7.40
CA GLU A 418 -30.67 17.12 -6.29
C GLU A 418 -30.31 18.60 -6.47
N LEU A 419 -31.34 19.45 -6.42
CA LEU A 419 -31.24 20.90 -6.31
C LEU A 419 -30.85 21.23 -4.87
N THR A 420 -29.66 21.79 -4.66
CA THR A 420 -29.32 22.52 -3.43
C THR A 420 -28.84 23.92 -3.79
N ILE A 421 -29.50 24.92 -3.23
CA ILE A 421 -29.21 26.33 -3.38
C ILE A 421 -28.10 26.70 -2.39
N GLY A 422 -27.01 27.25 -2.92
CA GLY A 422 -26.12 28.27 -2.33
C GLY A 422 -25.44 28.00 -0.99
N GLU A 423 -24.11 27.89 -1.01
CA GLU A 423 -23.23 28.88 -0.34
C GLU A 423 -21.79 28.78 -0.88
N LYS A 424 -21.17 29.96 -1.08
CA LYS A 424 -19.85 30.17 -1.69
C LYS A 424 -18.72 29.70 -0.77
N LYS A 425 -17.65 29.15 -1.35
CA LYS A 425 -16.26 29.49 -1.02
C LYS A 425 -15.31 29.17 -2.18
N GLU A 426 -14.36 30.07 -2.37
CA GLU A 426 -13.44 30.24 -3.49
C GLU A 426 -12.24 29.27 -3.47
N GLU A 427 -11.43 29.39 -4.53
CA GLU A 427 -10.12 28.76 -4.83
C GLU A 427 -10.23 27.38 -5.51
N GLY A 428 -9.67 27.09 -6.69
CA GLY A 428 -8.79 27.82 -7.59
C GLY A 428 -8.08 26.76 -8.47
N THR A 429 -8.55 26.52 -9.69
CA THR A 429 -7.83 25.70 -10.68
C THR A 429 -8.15 26.18 -12.10
N GLU A 430 -7.15 26.81 -12.72
CA GLU A 430 -6.90 26.83 -14.17
C GLU A 430 -6.86 25.36 -14.67
N GLY A 431 -7.33 24.94 -15.83
CA GLY A 431 -7.71 25.62 -17.06
C GLY A 431 -7.30 24.69 -18.21
N ASN A 432 -8.09 23.66 -18.53
CA ASN A 432 -7.83 22.77 -19.66
C ASN A 432 -8.89 22.97 -20.76
N LYS A 433 -8.56 23.81 -21.75
CA LYS A 433 -9.24 23.88 -23.06
C LYS A 433 -8.69 22.70 -23.87
N GLY A 434 -9.48 21.74 -24.29
CA GLY A 434 -10.40 21.88 -25.41
C GLY A 434 -9.75 21.27 -26.65
N ASN A 435 -10.12 20.03 -27.01
CA ASN A 435 -9.85 19.53 -28.35
C ASN A 435 -11.04 18.69 -28.83
N GLU A 436 -11.84 19.29 -29.72
CA GLU A 436 -12.89 18.66 -30.49
C GLU A 436 -12.23 17.81 -31.59
N GLY A 437 -12.25 16.48 -31.42
CA GLY A 437 -11.84 15.52 -32.43
C GLY A 437 -13.02 14.66 -32.88
N LYS A 438 -13.33 14.73 -34.17
CA LYS A 438 -14.35 13.98 -34.92
C LYS A 438 -14.51 12.52 -34.48
N LYS A 439 -15.75 12.11 -34.20
CA LYS A 439 -16.18 10.70 -34.14
C LYS A 439 -16.24 10.12 -35.56
N GLU A 440 -15.22 9.38 -35.97
CA GLU A 440 -15.36 8.38 -37.02
C GLU A 440 -15.76 7.03 -36.41
N GLY A 441 -16.76 6.40 -37.01
CA GLY A 441 -17.33 5.12 -36.57
C GLY A 441 -16.34 3.98 -36.74
N GLY A 442 -15.65 3.61 -35.66
CA GLY A 442 -14.92 2.36 -35.56
C GLY A 442 -15.83 1.22 -35.10
N LYS A 443 -15.95 0.16 -35.90
CA LYS A 443 -16.43 -1.16 -35.43
C LYS A 443 -15.69 -1.53 -34.14
N LYS A 444 -16.40 -1.86 -33.05
CA LYS A 444 -15.83 -2.47 -31.85
C LYS A 444 -15.07 -3.74 -32.28
N LYS A 445 -13.74 -3.67 -32.35
CA LYS A 445 -12.90 -4.87 -32.50
C LYS A 445 -13.06 -5.69 -31.23
N GLU A 446 -13.39 -6.97 -31.36
CA GLU A 446 -13.34 -7.89 -30.23
C GLU A 446 -11.97 -7.82 -29.55
N PRO A 447 -11.91 -7.76 -28.21
CA PRO A 447 -10.65 -7.67 -27.50
C PRO A 447 -9.81 -8.92 -27.78
N LYS A 448 -8.56 -8.71 -28.20
CA LYS A 448 -7.59 -9.79 -28.44
C LYS A 448 -7.48 -10.68 -27.18
N PRO A 449 -7.25 -11.99 -27.35
CA PRO A 449 -6.99 -12.88 -26.22
C PRO A 449 -5.79 -12.37 -25.41
N GLU A 450 -5.89 -12.45 -24.09
CA GLU A 450 -4.79 -12.12 -23.19
C GLU A 450 -3.64 -13.11 -23.41
N THR A 451 -2.40 -12.60 -23.44
CA THR A 451 -1.17 -13.42 -23.50
C THR A 451 -0.52 -13.48 -22.12
N PRO A 452 0.36 -14.46 -21.84
CA PRO A 452 1.22 -14.39 -20.65
C PRO A 452 2.01 -13.07 -20.60
N ALA A 453 2.45 -12.69 -19.40
CA ALA A 453 3.29 -11.51 -19.22
C ALA A 453 4.53 -11.59 -20.12
N LEU A 454 4.81 -10.47 -20.79
CA LEU A 454 5.84 -10.31 -21.82
C LEU A 454 7.24 -10.24 -21.22
N TYR A 455 7.36 -9.73 -20.00
CA TYR A 455 8.63 -9.54 -19.32
C TYR A 455 8.75 -10.47 -18.12
N PRO A 456 9.96 -10.92 -17.77
CA PRO A 456 10.18 -11.61 -16.50
C PRO A 456 10.21 -10.59 -15.35
N VAL A 457 9.89 -11.03 -14.13
CA VAL A 457 9.92 -10.18 -12.94
C VAL A 457 11.36 -9.93 -12.52
N ASN A 458 11.74 -8.67 -12.35
CA ASN A 458 13.04 -8.25 -11.80
C ASN A 458 12.89 -7.58 -10.43
N TYR A 459 14.02 -7.41 -9.73
CA TYR A 459 14.04 -6.97 -8.34
C TYR A 459 15.05 -5.82 -8.11
N PRO A 460 14.60 -4.63 -7.66
CA PRO A 460 13.20 -4.15 -7.66
C PRO A 460 12.57 -4.15 -9.06
N LEU A 461 11.25 -4.01 -9.15
CA LEU A 461 10.57 -3.97 -10.45
C LEU A 461 10.93 -2.68 -11.19
N GLY A 462 11.32 -2.75 -12.47
CA GLY A 462 11.59 -1.58 -13.32
C GLY A 462 13.03 -1.51 -13.86
N ASP A 463 13.47 -0.32 -14.28
CA ASP A 463 14.66 -0.12 -15.12
C ASP A 463 15.98 -0.60 -14.51
N PHE A 464 16.13 -0.44 -13.19
CA PHE A 464 17.36 -0.76 -12.45
C PHE A 464 17.28 -2.11 -11.72
N GLY A 465 16.21 -2.86 -11.96
CA GLY A 465 15.97 -4.16 -11.35
C GLY A 465 16.89 -5.26 -11.88
N ARG A 466 17.27 -6.20 -11.00
CA ARG A 466 18.07 -7.37 -11.39
C ARG A 466 17.19 -8.61 -11.54
N MET A 467 17.49 -9.41 -12.56
CA MET A 467 16.81 -10.69 -12.78
C MET A 467 17.19 -11.74 -11.75
N ALA A 468 18.43 -11.68 -11.26
CA ALA A 468 18.99 -12.58 -10.25
C ALA A 468 20.03 -11.84 -9.41
N ILE A 469 20.27 -12.34 -8.21
CA ILE A 469 21.33 -11.86 -7.31
C ILE A 469 22.69 -12.24 -7.90
N PRO A 470 23.75 -11.41 -7.75
CA PRO A 470 25.10 -11.78 -8.19
C PRO A 470 25.59 -13.10 -7.57
N GLU A 471 26.14 -13.97 -8.40
CA GLU A 471 26.73 -15.23 -7.93
C GLU A 471 27.98 -14.97 -7.10
N GLN A 472 28.09 -15.65 -5.96
CA GLN A 472 29.29 -15.60 -5.13
C GLN A 472 30.30 -16.65 -5.63
N PRO A 473 31.49 -16.24 -6.13
CA PRO A 473 32.50 -17.19 -6.56
C PRO A 473 33.07 -17.97 -5.36
N LYS A 474 33.40 -19.25 -5.57
CA LYS A 474 34.06 -20.08 -4.56
C LYS A 474 35.44 -19.54 -4.22
N VAL A 475 36.21 -19.21 -5.24
CA VAL A 475 37.55 -18.61 -5.13
C VAL A 475 37.70 -17.51 -6.19
N LEU A 476 38.13 -16.33 -5.77
CA LEU A 476 38.39 -15.15 -6.61
C LEU A 476 39.79 -14.62 -6.27
N ALA A 477 40.60 -14.37 -7.30
CA ALA A 477 41.87 -13.69 -7.18
C ALA A 477 41.87 -12.39 -8.02
N ILE A 478 42.18 -11.27 -7.40
CA ILE A 478 42.37 -9.98 -8.08
C ILE A 478 43.86 -9.65 -8.01
N LYS A 479 44.59 -9.74 -9.11
CA LYS A 479 46.05 -9.58 -9.16
C LYS A 479 46.48 -8.24 -9.73
N ASN A 480 47.72 -7.83 -9.44
CA ASN A 480 48.37 -6.62 -9.97
C ASN A 480 47.66 -5.30 -9.61
N ALA A 481 46.86 -5.27 -8.54
CA ALA A 481 46.19 -4.05 -8.09
C ALA A 481 47.09 -3.21 -7.16
N THR A 482 46.87 -1.90 -7.13
CA THR A 482 47.28 -1.08 -5.98
C THR A 482 46.22 -1.20 -4.90
N ILE A 483 46.51 -1.94 -3.83
CA ILE A 483 45.56 -2.23 -2.76
C ILE A 483 45.76 -1.25 -1.60
N TRP A 484 44.73 -0.47 -1.31
CA TRP A 484 44.62 0.34 -0.11
C TRP A 484 44.04 -0.55 0.99
N THR A 485 44.82 -0.89 2.01
CA THR A 485 44.37 -1.84 3.03
C THR A 485 43.53 -1.20 4.13
N SER A 486 43.61 0.13 4.29
CA SER A 486 43.11 0.89 5.45
C SER A 486 43.57 0.34 6.81
N GLY A 487 44.60 -0.50 6.82
CA GLY A 487 45.22 -1.10 7.99
C GLY A 487 46.70 -0.72 8.10
N PRO A 488 47.45 -1.35 9.01
CA PRO A 488 48.86 -1.02 9.25
C PRO A 488 49.78 -1.20 8.03
N ALA A 489 49.39 -2.03 7.06
CA ALA A 489 50.15 -2.25 5.83
C ALA A 489 50.02 -1.12 4.81
N GLY A 490 49.10 -0.16 5.03
CA GLY A 490 48.93 1.01 4.17
C GLY A 490 48.55 0.65 2.73
N LYS A 491 49.21 1.30 1.77
CA LYS A 491 49.05 1.06 0.32
C LYS A 491 50.10 0.07 -0.21
N ILE A 492 49.64 -1.01 -0.85
CA ILE A 492 50.49 -2.05 -1.44
C ILE A 492 50.34 -2.02 -2.98
N ALA A 493 51.39 -1.60 -3.69
CA ALA A 493 51.43 -1.65 -5.16
C ALA A 493 51.66 -3.08 -5.68
N ASP A 494 51.15 -3.37 -6.87
CA ASP A 494 51.31 -4.64 -7.60
C ASP A 494 50.94 -5.88 -6.76
N ALA A 495 49.88 -5.75 -5.95
CA ALA A 495 49.45 -6.77 -5.01
C ALA A 495 48.31 -7.62 -5.56
N THR A 496 48.14 -8.78 -4.94
CA THR A 496 47.05 -9.73 -5.19
C THR A 496 46.17 -9.86 -3.95
N LEU A 497 44.85 -9.82 -4.16
CA LEU A 497 43.82 -10.13 -3.18
C LEU A 497 43.23 -11.51 -3.49
N LEU A 498 43.23 -12.42 -2.52
CA LEU A 498 42.53 -13.70 -2.60
C LEU A 498 41.26 -13.68 -1.74
N VAL A 499 40.15 -14.09 -2.32
CA VAL A 499 38.85 -14.23 -1.68
C VAL A 499 38.38 -15.67 -1.83
N GLN A 500 37.95 -16.28 -0.72
CA GLN A 500 37.32 -17.60 -0.69
C GLN A 500 35.99 -17.50 0.06
N GLU A 501 34.93 -18.01 -0.56
CA GLU A 501 33.57 -18.01 0.01
C GLU A 501 33.14 -16.63 0.55
N GLY A 502 33.46 -15.57 -0.19
CA GLY A 502 33.12 -14.19 0.16
C GLY A 502 33.99 -13.55 1.25
N LYS A 503 35.04 -14.23 1.72
CA LYS A 503 35.98 -13.71 2.73
C LYS A 503 37.37 -13.53 2.14
N ILE A 504 38.05 -12.45 2.53
CA ILE A 504 39.46 -12.23 2.18
C ILE A 504 40.32 -13.23 2.95
N THR A 505 41.15 -14.00 2.25
CA THR A 505 42.05 -15.00 2.85
C THR A 505 43.53 -14.64 2.74
N ALA A 506 43.91 -13.83 1.75
CA ALA A 506 45.28 -13.34 1.61
C ALA A 506 45.32 -12.00 0.86
N VAL A 507 46.27 -11.13 1.26
CA VAL A 507 46.59 -9.86 0.58
C VAL A 507 48.11 -9.70 0.57
N GLY A 508 48.70 -9.42 -0.60
CA GLY A 508 50.14 -9.19 -0.69
C GLY A 508 50.69 -9.36 -2.10
N LYS A 509 52.00 -9.15 -2.28
CA LYS A 509 52.67 -9.31 -3.58
C LYS A 509 52.80 -10.78 -4.00
N ASP A 510 53.10 -11.64 -3.04
CA ASP A 510 53.42 -13.06 -3.27
C ASP A 510 52.27 -14.00 -2.86
N VAL A 511 51.04 -13.66 -3.25
CA VAL A 511 49.87 -14.50 -2.94
C VAL A 511 49.72 -15.60 -4.00
N ALA A 512 49.84 -16.85 -3.57
CA ALA A 512 49.57 -18.00 -4.42
C ALA A 512 48.08 -18.05 -4.80
N ILE A 513 47.80 -18.17 -6.10
CA ILE A 513 46.44 -18.27 -6.63
C ILE A 513 46.09 -19.75 -6.76
N PRO A 514 45.08 -20.26 -6.02
CA PRO A 514 44.65 -21.64 -6.13
C PRO A 514 44.10 -21.99 -7.51
N GLU A 515 44.22 -23.25 -7.92
CA GLU A 515 43.60 -23.76 -9.14
C GLU A 515 42.07 -23.61 -9.08
N GLY A 516 41.45 -23.26 -10.21
CA GLY A 516 40.00 -23.03 -10.30
C GLY A 516 39.52 -21.68 -9.76
N ALA A 517 40.42 -20.78 -9.34
CA ALA A 517 40.06 -19.41 -9.01
C ALA A 517 39.61 -18.63 -10.25
N ILE A 518 38.57 -17.80 -10.09
CA ILE A 518 38.29 -16.73 -11.06
C ILE A 518 39.40 -15.69 -10.90
N VAL A 519 40.16 -15.41 -11.96
CA VAL A 519 41.27 -14.47 -11.92
C VAL A 519 40.90 -13.19 -12.65
N ILE A 520 41.01 -12.05 -11.96
CA ILE A 520 40.84 -10.70 -12.51
C ILE A 520 42.21 -10.01 -12.51
N ASP A 521 42.65 -9.55 -13.68
CA ASP A 521 43.85 -8.72 -13.80
C ASP A 521 43.50 -7.24 -13.60
N ALA A 522 44.01 -6.68 -12.50
CA ALA A 522 43.76 -5.32 -12.07
C ALA A 522 45.01 -4.42 -12.21
N ALA A 523 45.92 -4.75 -13.13
CA ALA A 523 47.04 -3.87 -13.49
C ALA A 523 46.57 -2.43 -13.77
N GLY A 524 47.24 -1.47 -13.13
CA GLY A 524 46.91 -0.04 -13.20
C GLY A 524 45.61 0.37 -12.49
N LYS A 525 44.96 -0.54 -11.76
CA LYS A 525 43.72 -0.27 -11.01
C LYS A 525 43.98 -0.24 -9.51
N HIS A 526 43.10 0.45 -8.80
CA HIS A 526 43.13 0.55 -7.35
C HIS A 526 42.00 -0.28 -6.74
N LEU A 527 42.29 -0.88 -5.58
CA LEU A 527 41.32 -1.61 -4.78
C LEU A 527 41.34 -1.06 -3.36
N SER A 528 40.17 -0.74 -2.81
CA SER A 528 40.00 -0.28 -1.43
C SER A 528 38.89 -1.08 -0.73
N PRO A 529 38.76 -0.99 0.59
CA PRO A 529 37.53 -1.40 1.26
C PRO A 529 36.33 -0.62 0.70
N GLY A 530 35.15 -1.22 0.79
CA GLY A 530 33.91 -0.52 0.47
C GLY A 530 33.60 0.54 1.52
N ILE A 531 33.11 1.70 1.07
CA ILE A 531 32.76 2.84 1.91
C ILE A 531 31.57 2.48 2.82
N ILE A 532 31.54 3.05 4.02
CA ILE A 532 30.53 2.92 5.07
C ILE A 532 29.98 4.31 5.43
N ASP A 533 28.74 4.57 5.03
CA ASP A 533 28.07 5.80 5.45
C ASP A 533 27.58 5.68 6.90
N CYS A 534 28.21 6.44 7.81
CA CYS A 534 27.91 6.37 9.24
C CYS A 534 26.62 7.12 9.64
N HIS A 535 26.05 7.94 8.74
CA HIS A 535 24.78 8.64 8.96
C HIS A 535 23.98 8.79 7.69
N SER A 536 22.89 8.04 7.58
CA SER A 536 21.97 8.16 6.44
C SER A 536 20.50 8.07 6.87
N HIS A 537 19.65 8.63 6.01
CA HIS A 537 18.18 8.57 6.08
C HIS A 537 17.57 7.81 4.89
N MET A 538 18.39 7.16 4.07
CA MET A 538 17.93 6.35 2.94
C MET A 538 17.30 5.02 3.34
N ALA A 539 16.71 4.33 2.36
CA ALA A 539 16.24 2.95 2.47
C ALA A 539 15.25 2.76 3.62
N THR A 540 14.33 3.72 3.80
CA THR A 540 13.30 3.70 4.84
C THR A 540 11.95 4.18 4.29
N ASP A 541 10.91 3.39 4.53
CA ASP A 541 9.55 3.65 4.08
C ASP A 541 8.78 4.48 5.13
N GLY A 542 8.10 5.55 4.70
CA GLY A 542 7.20 6.32 5.56
C GLY A 542 7.83 7.42 6.42
N GLY A 543 9.06 7.83 6.12
CA GLY A 543 9.81 8.87 6.84
C GLY A 543 10.69 8.34 7.98
N VAL A 544 11.46 9.23 8.60
CA VAL A 544 12.48 8.89 9.63
C VAL A 544 12.18 9.46 11.03
N ASN A 545 11.10 10.20 11.21
CA ASN A 545 10.75 10.81 12.50
C ASN A 545 9.32 10.44 12.91
N GLU A 546 9.12 10.17 14.20
CA GLU A 546 7.83 10.20 14.88
C GLU A 546 7.80 11.46 15.76
N GLY A 547 7.58 12.62 15.13
CA GLY A 547 7.81 13.93 15.76
C GLY A 547 6.77 14.37 16.81
N THR A 548 5.73 13.57 17.05
CA THR A 548 4.60 13.92 17.93
C THR A 548 4.93 13.82 19.43
N GLN A 549 5.93 13.01 19.79
CA GLN A 549 6.42 12.85 21.16
C GLN A 549 7.89 13.28 21.27
N ALA A 550 8.39 13.53 22.48
CA ALA A 550 9.80 13.90 22.67
C ALA A 550 10.75 12.70 22.73
N ILE A 551 10.22 11.57 23.19
CA ILE A 551 10.93 10.31 23.30
C ILE A 551 10.07 9.29 22.57
N THR A 552 10.69 8.61 21.60
CA THR A 552 10.07 7.56 20.81
C THR A 552 11.04 6.39 20.66
N ALA A 553 11.64 5.96 21.79
CA ALA A 553 12.70 4.94 21.80
C ALA A 553 12.21 3.55 21.33
N GLU A 554 10.89 3.33 21.32
CA GLU A 554 10.23 2.11 20.90
C GLU A 554 10.15 1.94 19.37
N VAL A 555 10.24 3.03 18.59
CA VAL A 555 10.19 2.96 17.12
C VAL A 555 11.53 2.49 16.53
N ARG A 556 11.45 1.81 15.38
CA ARG A 556 12.59 1.06 14.82
C ARG A 556 12.69 1.24 13.30
N ILE A 557 13.79 1.82 12.83
CA ILE A 557 14.12 1.87 11.39
C ILE A 557 14.18 0.46 10.81
N GLY A 558 14.69 -0.50 11.59
CA GLY A 558 14.77 -1.91 11.18
C GLY A 558 13.42 -2.52 10.81
N ASP A 559 12.28 -1.98 11.27
CA ASP A 559 10.96 -2.45 10.85
C ASP A 559 10.52 -1.92 9.47
N PHE A 560 11.22 -0.91 8.95
CA PHE A 560 10.84 -0.07 7.81
C PHE A 560 11.90 0.04 6.73
N VAL A 561 12.89 -0.85 6.71
CA VAL A 561 13.90 -0.91 5.64
C VAL A 561 13.23 -1.08 4.28
N ASP A 562 13.39 -0.08 3.41
CA ASP A 562 12.91 -0.07 2.03
C ASP A 562 14.00 -0.59 1.09
N ALA A 563 13.87 -1.86 0.70
CA ALA A 563 14.82 -2.51 -0.21
C ALA A 563 14.68 -2.10 -1.67
N ASN A 564 13.63 -1.34 -2.02
CA ASN A 564 13.39 -0.87 -3.38
C ASN A 564 13.86 0.59 -3.58
N ASP A 565 14.39 1.24 -2.55
CA ASP A 565 14.88 2.61 -2.63
C ASP A 565 16.07 2.71 -3.61
N ILE A 566 15.87 3.44 -4.71
CA ILE A 566 16.86 3.60 -5.78
C ILE A 566 18.19 4.21 -5.30
N THR A 567 18.19 4.91 -4.16
CA THR A 567 19.41 5.47 -3.57
C THR A 567 20.41 4.38 -3.20
N ILE A 568 19.96 3.16 -2.86
CA ILE A 568 20.84 2.00 -2.64
C ILE A 568 21.69 1.72 -3.89
N TYR A 569 21.06 1.69 -5.07
CA TYR A 569 21.76 1.47 -6.34
C TYR A 569 22.74 2.61 -6.64
N ARG A 570 22.33 3.86 -6.41
CA ARG A 570 23.17 5.05 -6.68
C ARG A 570 24.40 5.10 -5.76
N GLN A 571 24.24 4.78 -4.49
CA GLN A 571 25.34 4.77 -3.52
C GLN A 571 26.31 3.63 -3.77
N LEU A 572 25.84 2.45 -4.19
CA LEU A 572 26.70 1.37 -4.68
C LEU A 572 27.58 1.83 -5.85
N ALA A 573 27.05 2.64 -6.77
CA ALA A 573 27.84 3.19 -7.88
C ALA A 573 28.94 4.17 -7.41
N GLY A 574 28.79 4.76 -6.22
CA GLY A 574 29.80 5.58 -5.54
C GLY A 574 30.77 4.79 -4.66
N GLY A 575 30.65 3.45 -4.58
CA GLY A 575 31.51 2.59 -3.76
C GLY A 575 31.06 2.39 -2.32
N VAL A 576 29.88 2.90 -1.93
CA VAL A 576 29.28 2.64 -0.61
C VAL A 576 28.74 1.22 -0.57
N THR A 577 29.06 0.48 0.49
CA THR A 577 28.64 -0.93 0.65
C THR A 577 27.88 -1.21 1.94
N ALA A 578 27.91 -0.27 2.88
CA ALA A 578 27.16 -0.32 4.13
C ALA A 578 26.72 1.08 4.53
N ALA A 579 25.62 1.17 5.27
CA ALA A 579 25.16 2.43 5.85
C ALA A 579 24.47 2.20 7.19
N ASN A 580 24.63 3.15 8.10
CA ASN A 580 23.83 3.22 9.32
C ASN A 580 22.61 4.10 9.05
N ILE A 581 21.41 3.52 9.07
CA ILE A 581 20.17 4.24 8.82
C ILE A 581 19.59 4.68 10.17
N LEU A 582 19.47 6.00 10.35
CA LEU A 582 19.05 6.62 11.61
C LEU A 582 17.71 7.31 11.46
N HIS A 583 17.03 7.49 12.60
CA HIS A 583 15.98 8.48 12.72
C HIS A 583 16.55 9.89 12.48
N GLY A 584 15.70 10.87 12.18
CA GLY A 584 16.08 12.28 12.05
C GLY A 584 16.40 12.93 13.41
N SER A 585 16.23 14.25 13.49
CA SER A 585 16.57 15.04 14.70
C SER A 585 15.37 15.81 15.28
N ALA A 586 14.14 15.35 15.04
CA ALA A 586 12.93 15.99 15.57
C ALA A 586 12.71 15.74 17.07
N ASN A 587 13.28 14.66 17.61
CA ASN A 587 13.04 14.18 18.97
C ASN A 587 14.35 14.21 19.77
N PRO A 588 14.35 14.66 21.04
CA PRO A 588 15.46 14.39 21.96
C PRO A 588 15.95 12.94 21.90
N ILE A 589 15.03 11.96 21.90
CA ILE A 589 15.33 10.54 21.67
C ILE A 589 14.39 10.02 20.58
N GLY A 590 14.91 9.81 19.36
CA GLY A 590 14.09 9.55 18.16
C GLY A 590 13.76 8.09 17.88
N GLY A 591 14.59 7.14 18.32
CA GLY A 591 14.32 5.71 18.13
C GLY A 591 15.51 4.89 17.64
N GLN A 592 15.28 3.60 17.41
CA GLN A 592 16.31 2.60 17.14
C GLN A 592 16.79 2.59 15.68
N ASN A 593 18.10 2.64 15.49
CA ASN A 593 18.75 2.69 14.16
C ASN A 593 18.91 1.28 13.57
N GLN A 594 19.23 1.19 12.27
CA GLN A 594 19.55 -0.07 11.62
C GLN A 594 20.76 0.10 10.68
N VAL A 595 21.81 -0.68 10.91
CA VAL A 595 22.90 -0.82 9.94
C VAL A 595 22.49 -1.81 8.85
N ILE A 596 22.72 -1.44 7.59
CA ILE A 596 22.43 -2.26 6.42
C ILE A 596 23.65 -2.44 5.53
N LYS A 597 23.71 -3.55 4.81
CA LYS A 597 24.54 -3.77 3.62
C LYS A 597 23.72 -3.50 2.38
N LEU A 598 24.29 -2.79 1.42
CA LEU A 598 23.59 -2.39 0.19
C LEU A 598 23.52 -3.55 -0.81
N ARG A 599 22.76 -4.60 -0.48
CA ARG A 599 22.60 -5.81 -1.30
C ARG A 599 21.43 -5.65 -2.29
N TRP A 600 21.60 -4.75 -3.27
CA TRP A 600 20.55 -4.38 -4.23
C TRP A 600 19.85 -5.58 -4.88
N GLY A 601 18.52 -5.60 -4.82
CA GLY A 601 17.67 -6.69 -5.31
C GLY A 601 17.22 -7.69 -4.24
N LEU A 602 17.87 -7.71 -3.07
CA LEU A 602 17.42 -8.54 -1.93
C LEU A 602 16.23 -7.92 -1.16
N PRO A 603 15.49 -8.70 -0.36
CA PRO A 603 14.47 -8.21 0.58
C PRO A 603 15.04 -7.38 1.74
N GLY A 604 14.20 -6.60 2.41
CA GLY A 604 14.62 -5.66 3.47
C GLY A 604 15.32 -6.33 4.65
N GLU A 605 14.84 -7.50 5.09
CA GLU A 605 15.49 -8.27 6.16
C GLU A 605 16.89 -8.76 5.77
N GLU A 606 17.11 -9.06 4.50
CA GLU A 606 18.40 -9.49 3.98
C GLU A 606 19.37 -8.32 3.76
N LEU A 607 18.91 -7.06 3.83
CA LEU A 607 19.81 -5.90 3.85
C LEU A 607 20.41 -5.68 5.23
N LYS A 608 19.78 -6.14 6.31
CA LYS A 608 20.24 -5.87 7.68
C LYS A 608 21.61 -6.48 7.95
N PHE A 609 22.46 -5.71 8.63
CA PHE A 609 23.77 -6.15 9.11
C PHE A 609 23.67 -6.41 10.61
N LYS A 610 23.70 -7.70 11.01
CA LYS A 610 23.38 -8.14 12.37
C LYS A 610 24.57 -8.02 13.33
N GLU A 611 25.77 -7.97 12.78
CA GLU A 611 27.03 -7.94 13.50
C GLU A 611 27.35 -6.54 14.05
N ALA A 612 26.69 -5.49 13.54
CA ALA A 612 26.82 -4.16 14.09
C ALA A 612 26.12 -4.06 15.46
N PRO A 613 26.71 -3.34 16.43
CA PRO A 613 26.01 -3.00 17.67
C PRO A 613 24.68 -2.29 17.37
N PRO A 614 23.60 -2.60 18.11
CA PRO A 614 22.34 -1.89 17.94
C PRO A 614 22.51 -0.42 18.36
N GLY A 615 21.90 0.49 17.62
CA GLY A 615 21.98 1.93 17.87
C GLY A 615 20.64 2.55 18.26
N ILE A 616 20.69 3.76 18.81
CA ILE A 616 19.54 4.66 19.03
C ILE A 616 19.93 6.08 18.66
N LYS A 617 19.03 6.81 18.00
CA LYS A 617 19.23 8.22 17.66
C LYS A 617 18.80 9.12 18.83
N PHE A 618 19.74 9.95 19.28
CA PHE A 618 19.48 11.09 20.14
C PHE A 618 19.65 12.37 19.31
N ALA A 619 19.11 13.49 19.77
CA ALA A 619 19.37 14.78 19.16
C ALA A 619 19.37 15.93 20.18
N LEU A 620 20.22 16.91 19.91
CA LEU A 620 20.38 18.16 20.66
C LEU A 620 20.05 19.35 19.74
N GLY A 621 20.19 20.57 20.25
CA GLY A 621 20.16 21.76 19.42
C GLY A 621 18.79 22.35 19.14
N GLU A 622 18.75 23.15 18.09
CA GLU A 622 17.56 23.90 17.68
C GLU A 622 16.40 23.00 17.24
N ASN A 623 16.69 21.84 16.66
CA ASN A 623 15.66 20.97 16.06
C ASN A 623 14.73 20.36 17.11
N VAL A 624 15.31 19.89 18.22
CA VAL A 624 14.56 19.15 19.24
C VAL A 624 13.76 20.06 20.17
N LYS A 625 14.20 21.31 20.35
CA LYS A 625 13.46 22.28 21.17
C LYS A 625 12.28 22.92 20.42
N GLN A 626 12.30 22.91 19.09
CA GLN A 626 11.23 23.41 18.19
C GLN A 626 10.75 24.86 18.41
N SER A 627 11.33 25.61 19.35
CA SER A 627 10.87 26.94 19.75
C SER A 627 10.97 28.00 18.65
N ASN A 628 11.65 27.69 17.54
CA ASN A 628 11.85 28.51 16.36
C ASN A 628 11.10 27.99 15.13
N TRP A 629 10.18 27.02 15.29
CA TRP A 629 9.42 26.42 14.18
C TRP A 629 8.03 27.06 13.97
N GLY A 630 7.74 28.14 14.70
CA GLY A 630 6.46 28.85 14.65
C GLY A 630 5.48 28.42 15.75
N GLU A 631 4.36 29.14 15.84
CA GLU A 631 3.44 29.08 16.98
C GLU A 631 2.87 27.66 17.23
N LYS A 632 2.66 26.88 16.17
CA LYS A 632 2.12 25.50 16.27
C LYS A 632 3.02 24.52 17.02
N PHE A 633 4.33 24.78 17.13
CA PHE A 633 5.30 23.84 17.70
C PHE A 633 5.82 24.26 19.09
N THR A 634 5.07 25.14 19.77
CA THR A 634 5.47 25.71 21.07
C THR A 634 4.91 24.97 22.30
N THR A 635 4.02 23.99 22.09
CA THR A 635 3.30 23.29 23.18
C THR A 635 4.01 22.04 23.70
N ARG A 636 4.83 21.39 22.86
CA ARG A 636 5.55 20.16 23.22
C ARG A 636 6.79 20.51 24.05
N TYR A 637 6.90 19.97 25.26
CA TYR A 637 8.15 20.01 26.03
C TYR A 637 9.18 19.05 25.41
N PRO A 638 10.48 19.42 25.27
CA PRO A 638 11.11 20.66 25.74
C PRO A 638 11.09 21.82 24.72
N GLN A 639 11.14 23.06 25.22
CA GLN A 639 11.25 24.30 24.43
C GLN A 639 12.58 25.03 24.63
N SER A 640 13.53 24.42 25.35
CA SER A 640 14.86 24.98 25.66
C SER A 640 15.92 23.89 25.69
N ARG A 641 17.20 24.28 25.51
CA ARG A 641 18.35 23.36 25.60
C ARG A 641 18.46 22.69 26.99
N MET A 642 18.17 23.43 28.06
CA MET A 642 18.11 22.88 29.42
C MET A 642 17.01 21.82 29.56
N GLY A 643 15.85 22.05 28.93
CA GLY A 643 14.77 21.07 28.93
C GLY A 643 15.12 19.79 28.17
N VAL A 644 15.92 19.90 27.10
CA VAL A 644 16.45 18.75 26.36
C VAL A 644 17.38 17.92 27.24
N GLU A 645 18.30 18.56 27.98
CA GLU A 645 19.15 17.85 28.94
C GLU A 645 18.31 17.15 30.01
N GLN A 646 17.35 17.87 30.61
CA GLN A 646 16.53 17.36 31.70
C GLN A 646 15.68 16.15 31.27
N ILE A 647 15.01 16.22 30.12
CA ILE A 647 14.15 15.12 29.67
C ILE A 647 14.96 13.85 29.37
N MET A 648 16.18 13.97 28.84
CA MET A 648 17.07 12.83 28.62
C MET A 648 17.50 12.21 29.95
N ARG A 649 17.86 13.03 30.94
CA ARG A 649 18.24 12.58 32.29
C ARG A 649 17.10 11.85 32.98
N ASP A 650 15.88 12.37 32.88
CA ASP A 650 14.68 11.76 33.47
C ASP A 650 14.39 10.41 32.82
N ALA A 651 14.47 10.33 31.49
CA ALA A 651 14.23 9.10 30.75
C ALA A 651 15.22 7.98 31.08
N LEU A 652 16.52 8.30 31.16
CA LEU A 652 17.56 7.34 31.54
C LEU A 652 17.42 6.89 33.00
N SER A 653 16.96 7.78 33.89
CA SER A 653 16.64 7.43 35.28
C SER A 653 15.43 6.49 35.37
N ALA A 654 14.37 6.80 34.63
CA ALA A 654 13.16 5.97 34.55
C ALA A 654 13.46 4.57 34.00
N ALA A 655 14.32 4.47 32.99
CA ALA A 655 14.75 3.19 32.42
C ALA A 655 15.52 2.33 33.45
N LYS A 656 16.37 2.95 34.27
CA LYS A 656 17.10 2.26 35.35
C LYS A 656 16.15 1.73 36.43
N ASP A 657 15.15 2.52 36.81
CA ASP A 657 14.16 2.08 37.80
C ASP A 657 13.19 1.03 37.25
N TYR A 658 12.83 1.14 35.96
CA TYR A 658 12.12 0.11 35.23
C TYR A 658 12.87 -1.22 35.26
N GLN A 659 14.16 -1.21 34.89
CA GLN A 659 15.00 -2.41 34.89
C GLN A 659 15.06 -3.06 36.27
N LYS A 660 15.29 -2.28 37.34
CA LYS A 660 15.31 -2.79 38.72
C LYS A 660 13.99 -3.46 39.12
N ARG A 661 12.84 -2.89 38.73
CA ARG A 661 11.52 -3.48 39.02
C ARG A 661 11.35 -4.83 38.33
N HIS A 662 11.77 -4.94 37.07
CA HIS A 662 11.73 -6.19 36.31
C HIS A 662 12.67 -7.25 36.89
N GLU A 663 13.91 -6.88 37.21
CA GLU A 663 14.90 -7.79 37.83
C GLU A 663 14.43 -8.28 39.21
N LYS A 664 13.90 -7.37 40.04
CA LYS A 664 13.34 -7.73 41.35
C LYS A 664 12.18 -8.72 41.21
N TRP A 665 11.23 -8.45 40.32
CA TRP A 665 10.10 -9.35 40.11
C TRP A 665 10.55 -10.70 39.53
N ALA A 666 11.52 -10.72 38.61
CA ALA A 666 12.05 -11.96 38.04
C ALA A 666 12.78 -12.83 39.09
N ALA A 667 13.40 -12.21 40.10
CA ALA A 667 14.05 -12.93 41.20
C ALA A 667 13.03 -13.41 42.25
N GLU A 668 12.12 -12.53 42.68
CA GLU A 668 11.27 -12.76 43.86
C GLU A 668 9.89 -13.32 43.51
N HIS A 669 9.39 -13.07 42.29
CA HIS A 669 8.01 -13.35 41.84
C HIS A 669 6.93 -12.78 42.77
N THR A 670 7.26 -11.72 43.51
CA THR A 670 6.35 -11.05 44.45
C THR A 670 5.58 -9.91 43.78
N GLY A 671 4.28 -9.83 44.02
CA GLY A 671 3.44 -8.80 43.44
C GLY A 671 2.92 -9.16 42.04
N LEU A 672 2.21 -8.22 41.42
CA LEU A 672 1.81 -8.38 40.02
C LEU A 672 3.04 -8.36 39.10
N PRO A 673 3.02 -9.13 37.99
CA PRO A 673 4.06 -9.02 36.96
C PRO A 673 4.16 -7.58 36.46
N PRO A 674 5.38 -7.02 36.32
CA PRO A 674 5.56 -5.67 35.81
C PRO A 674 5.13 -5.61 34.33
N ARG A 675 4.45 -4.52 33.96
CA ARG A 675 4.10 -4.23 32.56
C ARG A 675 5.38 -4.02 31.75
N LYS A 676 5.41 -4.63 30.56
CA LYS A 676 6.46 -4.38 29.57
C LYS A 676 6.23 -3.02 28.91
N ASP A 677 7.28 -2.22 28.79
CA ASP A 677 7.22 -0.92 28.15
C ASP A 677 8.33 -0.83 27.10
N LEU A 678 7.96 -0.75 25.82
CA LEU A 678 8.93 -0.85 24.72
C LEU A 678 9.87 0.36 24.64
N GLU A 679 9.44 1.53 25.11
CA GLU A 679 10.27 2.73 25.17
C GLU A 679 11.34 2.54 26.25
N LEU A 680 10.92 2.14 27.46
CA LEU A 680 11.83 1.92 28.58
C LEU A 680 12.72 0.68 28.39
N ASP A 681 12.26 -0.36 27.70
CA ASP A 681 13.09 -1.51 27.30
C ASP A 681 14.28 -1.04 26.45
N ALA A 682 14.02 -0.22 25.43
CA ALA A 682 15.07 0.29 24.55
C ALA A 682 16.06 1.19 25.31
N LEU A 683 15.58 2.01 26.24
CA LEU A 683 16.43 2.86 27.08
C LEU A 683 17.21 2.05 28.13
N ALA A 684 16.64 0.97 28.67
CA ALA A 684 17.35 0.08 29.58
C ALA A 684 18.53 -0.61 28.89
N GLU A 685 18.40 -0.95 27.60
CA GLU A 685 19.53 -1.44 26.80
C GLU A 685 20.65 -0.39 26.65
N VAL A 686 20.31 0.90 26.58
CA VAL A 686 21.29 2.00 26.55
C VAL A 686 22.01 2.11 27.89
N VAL A 687 21.26 2.11 29.00
CA VAL A 687 21.83 2.13 30.37
C VAL A 687 22.75 0.92 30.60
N ALA A 688 22.41 -0.23 30.05
CA ALA A 688 23.21 -1.46 30.12
C ALA A 688 24.40 -1.50 29.14
N GLY A 689 24.61 -0.47 28.31
CA GLY A 689 25.68 -0.43 27.30
C GLY A 689 25.51 -1.40 26.13
N LYS A 690 24.33 -2.02 25.99
CA LYS A 690 24.00 -2.93 24.88
C LYS A 690 23.65 -2.18 23.60
N ARG A 691 23.07 -0.98 23.75
CA ARG A 691 22.63 -0.12 22.65
C ARG A 691 23.37 1.20 22.65
N TRP A 692 23.97 1.55 21.52
CA TRP A 692 24.85 2.71 21.40
C TRP A 692 24.07 3.99 21.05
N ILE A 693 24.42 5.08 21.72
CA ILE A 693 23.88 6.40 21.42
C ILE A 693 24.58 6.97 20.17
N HIS A 694 23.79 7.31 19.16
CA HIS A 694 24.20 8.17 18.05
C HIS A 694 23.46 9.50 18.19
N CYS A 695 24.16 10.59 18.49
CA CYS A 695 23.51 11.85 18.85
C CYS A 695 23.74 12.94 17.83
N HIS A 696 22.68 13.46 17.19
CA HIS A 696 22.73 14.71 16.43
C HIS A 696 23.15 15.87 17.34
N SER A 697 24.22 16.58 16.96
CA SER A 697 24.80 17.65 17.77
C SER A 697 25.59 18.63 16.90
N TYR A 698 25.56 19.92 17.23
CA TYR A 698 26.42 20.89 16.55
C TYR A 698 27.32 21.64 17.54
N ARG A 699 26.72 22.28 18.54
CA ARG A 699 27.41 23.17 19.48
C ARG A 699 28.08 22.46 20.65
N GLN A 700 29.25 22.98 21.01
CA GLN A 700 30.11 22.55 22.11
C GLN A 700 29.41 22.47 23.48
N ASP A 701 28.54 23.43 23.82
CA ASP A 701 27.89 23.49 25.13
C ASP A 701 26.91 22.33 25.34
N GLU A 702 26.16 21.98 24.31
CA GLU A 702 25.19 20.88 24.32
C GLU A 702 25.88 19.52 24.31
N ILE A 703 27.00 19.40 23.59
CA ILE A 703 27.84 18.20 23.60
C ILE A 703 28.35 17.92 25.01
N LEU A 704 28.88 18.95 25.70
CA LEU A 704 29.36 18.82 27.08
C LEU A 704 28.22 18.50 28.05
N ALA A 705 27.02 19.04 27.84
CA ALA A 705 25.84 18.71 28.63
C ALA A 705 25.47 17.22 28.51
N LEU A 706 25.39 16.70 27.28
CA LEU A 706 25.08 15.28 27.06
C LEU A 706 26.17 14.35 27.62
N ILE A 707 27.46 14.71 27.47
CA ILE A 707 28.58 13.96 28.07
C ILE A 707 28.36 13.84 29.59
N ARG A 708 28.07 14.96 30.28
CA ARG A 708 27.80 14.94 31.73
C ARG A 708 26.61 14.04 32.10
N VAL A 709 25.49 14.15 31.38
CA VAL A 709 24.32 13.27 31.59
C VAL A 709 24.72 11.81 31.43
N CYS A 710 25.47 11.47 30.38
CA CYS A 710 25.87 10.09 30.14
C CYS A 710 26.86 9.59 31.20
N ASP A 711 27.81 10.42 31.64
CA ASP A 711 28.77 10.10 32.71
C ASP A 711 28.09 9.81 34.05
N ASP A 712 27.07 10.60 34.42
CA ASP A 712 26.27 10.38 35.63
C ASP A 712 25.60 8.99 35.64
N HIS A 713 25.27 8.49 34.45
CA HIS A 713 24.69 7.16 34.23
C HIS A 713 25.72 6.09 33.85
N LYS A 714 27.01 6.44 33.73
CA LYS A 714 28.10 5.56 33.26
C LYS A 714 27.88 4.99 31.85
N ILE A 715 27.30 5.79 30.97
CA ILE A 715 26.99 5.42 29.58
C ILE A 715 28.07 5.99 28.66
N ARG A 716 28.67 5.14 27.83
CA ARG A 716 29.54 5.59 26.75
C ARG A 716 28.69 6.04 25.56
N ILE A 717 28.94 7.25 25.06
CA ILE A 717 28.31 7.72 23.81
C ILE A 717 29.01 7.00 22.65
N GLY A 718 28.22 6.41 21.75
CA GLY A 718 28.76 5.78 20.55
C GLY A 718 29.36 6.83 19.62
N THR A 719 28.51 7.72 19.09
CA THR A 719 28.95 8.73 18.12
C THR A 719 28.16 10.03 18.25
N LEU A 720 28.86 11.16 18.25
CA LEU A 720 28.28 12.49 18.05
C LEU A 720 28.25 12.79 16.55
N GLN A 721 27.07 13.11 16.05
CA GLN A 721 26.72 13.25 14.63
C GLN A 721 26.67 14.72 14.23
N HIS A 722 27.13 15.01 13.01
CA HIS A 722 27.42 16.33 12.42
C HIS A 722 28.52 17.09 13.14
N ILE A 723 28.41 17.22 14.47
CA ILE A 723 29.46 17.56 15.43
C ILE A 723 30.36 18.72 14.97
N LEU A 724 29.75 19.75 14.36
CA LEU A 724 30.49 20.78 13.62
C LEU A 724 31.40 21.65 14.50
N GLU A 725 31.12 21.74 15.80
CA GLU A 725 32.01 22.35 16.79
C GLU A 725 32.78 21.33 17.66
N GLY A 726 32.87 20.07 17.22
CA GLY A 726 33.58 19.00 17.92
C GLY A 726 35.05 19.32 18.20
N TYR A 727 35.71 20.05 17.29
CA TYR A 727 37.08 20.53 17.48
C TYR A 727 37.29 21.36 18.75
N LYS A 728 36.23 22.01 19.28
CA LYS A 728 36.30 22.80 20.51
C LYS A 728 36.25 21.95 21.77
N VAL A 729 35.82 20.69 21.67
CA VAL A 729 35.56 19.77 22.80
C VAL A 729 36.16 18.39 22.58
N ALA A 730 37.12 18.27 21.65
CA ALA A 730 37.70 17.00 21.25
C ALA A 730 38.43 16.29 22.41
N ASP A 731 39.00 17.06 23.35
CA ASP A 731 39.61 16.56 24.58
C ASP A 731 38.59 15.90 25.52
N ALA A 732 37.43 16.54 25.71
CA ALA A 732 36.33 15.99 26.49
C ALA A 732 35.74 14.74 25.82
N MET A 733 35.60 14.76 24.49
CA MET A 733 35.17 13.58 23.71
C MET A 733 36.15 12.41 23.87
N ALA A 734 37.46 12.67 23.74
CA ALA A 734 38.49 11.64 23.90
C ALA A 734 38.50 11.06 25.33
N LYS A 735 38.33 11.91 26.35
CA LYS A 735 38.22 11.47 27.75
C LYS A 735 36.97 10.61 28.01
N HIS A 736 35.84 10.96 27.41
CA HIS A 736 34.60 10.17 27.46
C HIS A 736 34.70 8.85 26.68
N GLY A 737 35.52 8.84 25.63
CA GLY A 737 35.56 7.79 24.63
C GLY A 737 34.46 7.92 23.57
N ALA A 738 33.87 9.10 23.39
CA ALA A 738 32.91 9.39 22.33
C ALA A 738 33.61 9.49 20.96
N MET A 739 32.98 8.94 19.92
CA MET A 739 33.44 9.10 18.53
C MET A 739 32.73 10.27 17.85
N GLY A 740 33.26 10.79 16.75
CA GLY A 740 32.67 11.87 15.97
C GLY A 740 32.36 11.43 14.53
N SER A 741 31.20 11.83 14.00
CA SER A 741 30.87 11.69 12.59
C SER A 741 30.41 13.05 12.07
N SER A 742 31.25 13.73 11.29
CA SER A 742 31.10 15.15 10.93
C SER A 742 30.64 15.32 9.49
N PHE A 743 30.10 16.50 9.15
CA PHE A 743 30.21 16.97 7.77
C PHE A 743 31.63 17.48 7.52
N SER A 744 32.11 17.34 6.28
CA SER A 744 33.41 17.89 5.90
C SER A 744 33.33 19.39 5.58
N ASP A 745 32.26 19.82 4.89
CA ASP A 745 32.08 21.23 4.48
C ASP A 745 30.63 21.75 4.40
N TRP A 746 29.67 21.08 5.05
CA TRP A 746 28.26 21.49 5.03
C TRP A 746 27.83 22.26 6.29
N TRP A 747 27.69 23.58 6.18
CA TRP A 747 27.28 24.49 7.27
C TRP A 747 26.62 25.80 6.77
N ALA A 748 26.48 26.81 7.65
CA ALA A 748 25.90 28.14 7.42
C ALA A 748 24.38 28.22 7.13
N TYR A 749 23.62 27.15 7.38
CA TYR A 749 22.15 27.13 7.25
C TYR A 749 21.39 27.39 8.56
N LYS A 750 22.09 27.42 9.71
CA LYS A 750 21.54 27.72 11.05
C LYS A 750 22.57 28.48 11.89
N PHE A 751 22.10 29.10 12.97
CA PHE A 751 22.98 29.79 13.90
C PHE A 751 23.89 28.82 14.67
N GLU A 752 23.38 27.65 15.05
CA GLU A 752 24.17 26.60 15.74
C GLU A 752 25.32 25.99 14.92
N VAL A 753 25.46 26.35 13.64
CA VAL A 753 26.53 25.88 12.75
C VAL A 753 27.43 27.03 12.26
N TRP A 754 27.38 28.19 12.93
CA TRP A 754 28.12 29.39 12.51
C TRP A 754 29.64 29.23 12.59
N ASP A 755 30.15 28.59 13.65
CA ASP A 755 31.61 28.40 13.88
C ASP A 755 32.16 27.12 13.24
N SER A 756 31.45 26.56 12.26
CA SER A 756 31.86 25.35 11.54
C SER A 756 33.06 25.63 10.64
N ILE A 757 34.03 24.71 10.64
CA ILE A 757 35.25 24.85 9.84
C ILE A 757 35.59 23.51 9.17
N PRO A 758 36.22 23.52 7.98
CA PRO A 758 36.58 22.28 7.29
C PRO A 758 37.67 21.48 8.02
N TYR A 759 38.37 22.11 8.97
CA TYR A 759 39.39 21.49 9.80
C TYR A 759 38.82 20.60 10.91
N ASN A 760 37.51 20.65 11.18
CA ASN A 760 36.88 20.01 12.34
C ASN A 760 37.27 18.53 12.48
N GLY A 761 37.04 17.73 11.43
CA GLY A 761 37.37 16.31 11.44
C GLY A 761 38.86 16.04 11.69
N SER A 762 39.74 16.82 11.07
CA SER A 762 41.19 16.67 11.24
C SER A 762 41.69 17.05 12.63
N LEU A 763 41.10 18.07 13.26
CA LEU A 763 41.46 18.52 14.61
C LEU A 763 40.99 17.51 15.66
N MET A 764 39.77 16.99 15.52
CA MET A 764 39.28 15.91 16.36
C MET A 764 40.17 14.66 16.25
N HIS A 765 40.54 14.27 15.03
CA HIS A 765 41.45 13.14 14.79
C HIS A 765 42.82 13.36 15.46
N LYS A 766 43.41 14.55 15.33
CA LYS A 766 44.67 14.91 16.01
C LYS A 766 44.58 14.84 17.54
N ALA A 767 43.40 15.08 18.11
CA ALA A 767 43.12 14.95 19.53
C ALA A 767 42.88 13.49 19.99
N GLY A 768 42.96 12.51 19.09
CA GLY A 768 42.77 11.09 19.40
C GLY A 768 41.32 10.61 19.34
N VAL A 769 40.40 11.43 18.80
CA VAL A 769 39.01 11.03 18.57
C VAL A 769 38.94 10.16 17.31
N VAL A 770 38.15 9.08 17.36
CA VAL A 770 37.79 8.31 16.15
C VAL A 770 36.79 9.13 15.34
N VAL A 771 37.13 9.46 14.10
CA VAL A 771 36.36 10.37 13.25
C VAL A 771 35.91 9.68 11.97
N SER A 772 34.65 9.91 11.58
CA SER A 772 34.16 9.69 10.23
C SER A 772 33.54 10.95 9.62
N PHE A 773 33.37 10.95 8.30
CA PHE A 773 32.46 11.84 7.60
C PHE A 773 31.21 11.09 7.18
N ASN A 774 30.09 11.81 7.12
CA ASN A 774 28.81 11.25 6.73
C ASN A 774 28.11 12.11 5.69
N SER A 775 27.11 11.50 5.03
CA SER A 775 26.37 12.15 3.96
C SER A 775 25.22 13.01 4.48
N ASP A 776 24.39 12.46 5.38
CA ASP A 776 23.06 12.98 5.72
C ASP A 776 22.18 13.35 4.50
N ASP A 777 22.53 12.83 3.32
CA ASP A 777 21.92 13.20 2.05
C ASP A 777 21.99 12.04 1.05
N HIS A 778 20.91 11.88 0.29
CA HIS A 778 20.77 10.76 -0.64
C HIS A 778 21.79 10.78 -1.78
N GLU A 779 22.26 11.97 -2.19
CA GLU A 779 23.22 12.11 -3.28
C GLU A 779 24.65 12.36 -2.83
N LEU A 780 24.89 13.02 -1.69
CA LEU A 780 26.25 13.20 -1.16
C LEU A 780 26.89 11.85 -0.79
N ALA A 781 26.09 10.87 -0.38
CA ALA A 781 26.57 9.54 -0.02
C ALA A 781 27.37 8.85 -1.13
N ARG A 782 27.05 9.08 -2.41
CA ARG A 782 27.83 8.52 -3.54
C ARG A 782 29.18 9.22 -3.75
N HIS A 783 29.45 10.27 -2.97
CA HIS A 783 30.63 11.12 -3.04
C HIS A 783 31.41 11.15 -1.72
N LEU A 784 31.18 10.20 -0.79
CA LEU A 784 31.91 10.13 0.48
C LEU A 784 33.43 10.01 0.30
N ASN A 785 33.90 9.44 -0.81
CA ASN A 785 35.32 9.49 -1.19
C ASN A 785 35.84 10.93 -1.37
N HIS A 786 35.03 11.84 -1.91
CA HIS A 786 35.36 13.27 -1.99
C HIS A 786 35.34 13.91 -0.60
N GLU A 787 34.44 13.50 0.29
CA GLU A 787 34.40 13.97 1.68
C GLU A 787 35.71 13.62 2.41
N ALA A 788 36.17 12.37 2.29
CA ALA A 788 37.46 11.94 2.82
C ALA A 788 38.63 12.79 2.27
N ALA A 789 38.65 13.07 0.96
CA ALA A 789 39.70 13.89 0.34
C ALA A 789 39.77 15.32 0.91
N LYS A 790 38.67 15.87 1.43
CA LYS A 790 38.68 17.20 2.06
C LYS A 790 39.49 17.23 3.37
N ALA A 791 39.59 16.11 4.10
CA ALA A 791 40.49 16.02 5.27
C ALA A 791 41.97 16.14 4.88
N VAL A 792 42.34 15.64 3.69
CA VAL A 792 43.68 15.84 3.11
C VAL A 792 43.90 17.33 2.81
N LYS A 793 42.97 17.93 2.07
CA LYS A 793 43.06 19.32 1.60
C LYS A 793 43.15 20.34 2.74
N TYR A 794 42.25 20.25 3.71
CA TYR A 794 42.17 21.26 4.77
C TYR A 794 43.01 20.86 5.99
N GLY A 795 42.99 19.60 6.40
CA GLY A 795 43.64 19.14 7.64
C GLY A 795 45.08 18.67 7.52
N GLY A 796 45.56 18.44 6.29
CA GLY A 796 46.84 17.78 6.01
C GLY A 796 46.87 16.32 6.46
N VAL A 797 45.70 15.67 6.57
CA VAL A 797 45.62 14.25 6.94
C VAL A 797 46.21 13.42 5.79
N PRO A 798 47.13 12.47 6.03
CA PRO A 798 47.64 11.59 4.97
C PRO A 798 46.52 10.84 4.26
N GLU A 799 46.62 10.61 2.95
CA GLU A 799 45.56 10.00 2.13
C GLU A 799 45.04 8.67 2.70
N GLU A 800 45.96 7.84 3.19
CA GLU A 800 45.65 6.52 3.77
C GLU A 800 44.87 6.62 5.09
N GLU A 801 45.10 7.67 5.87
CA GLU A 801 44.35 7.96 7.10
C GLU A 801 43.01 8.63 6.78
N ALA A 802 42.98 9.53 5.79
CA ALA A 802 41.77 10.22 5.37
C ALA A 802 40.73 9.24 4.83
N LEU A 803 41.15 8.18 4.13
CA LEU A 803 40.24 7.12 3.66
C LEU A 803 39.52 6.41 4.82
N LYS A 804 40.10 6.35 6.03
CA LYS A 804 39.46 5.74 7.21
C LYS A 804 38.30 6.57 7.77
N PHE A 805 38.10 7.79 7.26
CA PHE A 805 36.99 8.63 7.68
C PHE A 805 35.68 8.20 7.01
N VAL A 806 35.69 7.26 6.06
CA VAL A 806 34.49 6.82 5.34
C VAL A 806 34.45 5.32 5.15
#